data_AF-A0A6P5YQY3-F1
#
_entry.id   AF-A0A6P5YQY3-F1
#
_cell.length_a   1.000
_cell.length_b   1.000
_cell.length_c   1.000
_cell.angle_alpha   90.00
_cell.angle_beta   90.00
_cell.angle_gamma   90.00
#
_symmetry.space_group_name_H-M   'P 1'
#
loop_
_entity.id
_entity.type
_entity.pdbx_description
1 polymer ?
#
loop_
_entity_poly.entity_id
_entity_poly.type
_entity_poly.pdbx_seq_one_letter_code
_entity_poly.pdbx_strand_id
1 'polypeptide(L)'
;MKHIENSSNANVSGYVTFPCLEELRLECNGIMKEIWHGQLPEGYLKLKVLELINFPAQVTVLPSYFFQSLSNLENFVVNGASFNEIFQCEEFSGGEKQERALAQLSRLRLSNLNELTHLWKENFKPGENFCNMRALEVHDCGKLKILVPSSVSFKNLTTLEVSRCQGLKHLIAHSTAKSLKQLTRMSITNCKMIEEIIAGSGDEVKEGIVFNQLKCLGLSCLPNLASFCSGNYTLEFPSLETVTLRHCPKMKSLPRERLSTPKLRRVYSNEGGDEKHWEGDLNTSIQLLFMETVSQVEYRAIEYLVLSDSSKLMEIRNWNAQEILDFKNLKFLKVYSCRNLKYTFNPSMAMDLVHLEKLEIHDCEMLEEVIITHGLAKKDRMSKKMFPKLVSLLFIALPNLKRFCSGNYFEFPSLKELWVQSCPMLNTLISSSVTRNNSEQNLHTDLTALFDEKVTFPSLEKLGVMDMGNLRKICNDQISKDSFSKLKVLKVIGLPKISAIIPSCFFLSLSKLERLVVDDASFTEIFQLEGVGGKTQAWELSDFSDLRLSKLPELTHLWKEEFQSQPGILFHNLRTLKVLECPKLKSLVSSAMSFENLTTLEISRCHGFINLIAPSTAKSMMQLKIMRITDCKMIEEIIANVGDGGSDGIIFKQLECLRLQSLPQLTSFCSGYYYRFEFPSLVEFVAIECPNLSVFCKGEVSTPLLQSVRLKGEEGRPLKNHDLNNTIRGSYSEKV
;
A
#
# COMPACT_ATOMS: atom_id res chain seq x y z
N MET A 1 2.79 -12.26 4.55
CA MET A 1 1.44 -11.97 3.98
C MET A 1 1.07 -12.86 2.80
N LYS A 2 0.26 -13.91 3.04
CA LYS A 2 -0.55 -14.54 1.99
C LYS A 2 -1.94 -13.92 2.06
N HIS A 3 -2.33 -13.18 1.02
CA HIS A 3 -3.72 -12.79 0.79
C HIS A 3 -4.44 -14.02 0.25
N ILE A 4 -5.48 -14.51 0.94
CA ILE A 4 -6.37 -15.53 0.40
C ILE A 4 -7.62 -14.81 -0.09
N GLU A 5 -7.66 -14.47 -1.39
CA GLU A 5 -8.89 -14.18 -2.10
C GLU A 5 -9.40 -15.49 -2.68
N ASN A 6 -10.42 -16.10 -2.06
CA ASN A 6 -11.05 -17.29 -2.61
C ASN A 6 -12.25 -16.90 -3.48
N SER A 7 -12.11 -17.15 -4.78
CA SER A 7 -13.21 -17.17 -5.74
C SER A 7 -13.93 -18.52 -5.72
N SER A 8 -15.27 -18.44 -5.61
CA SER A 8 -16.30 -19.35 -6.12
C SER A 8 -16.19 -20.88 -5.94
N ASN A 9 -17.18 -21.43 -5.23
CA ASN A 9 -17.69 -22.80 -5.26
C ASN A 9 -16.68 -23.93 -5.00
N ALA A 10 -16.44 -24.20 -3.73
CA ALA A 10 -16.15 -25.56 -3.28
C ALA A 10 -16.93 -25.83 -2.00
N ASN A 11 -17.79 -26.86 -2.01
CA ASN A 11 -18.26 -27.52 -0.81
C ASN A 11 -17.02 -27.99 -0.04
N VAL A 12 -16.64 -27.31 1.04
CA VAL A 12 -15.48 -27.71 1.86
C VAL A 12 -15.98 -28.54 3.04
N SER A 13 -16.20 -29.83 2.78
CA SER A 13 -16.16 -30.88 3.81
C SER A 13 -14.78 -31.54 3.89
N GLY A 14 -13.72 -30.87 3.43
CA GLY A 14 -12.34 -31.35 3.45
C GLY A 14 -11.41 -30.31 4.09
N TYR A 15 -10.99 -30.55 5.32
CA TYR A 15 -10.14 -29.66 6.11
C TYR A 15 -8.74 -29.51 5.49
N VAL A 16 -8.41 -28.33 4.96
CA VAL A 16 -7.05 -27.96 4.55
C VAL A 16 -6.33 -27.32 5.74
N THR A 17 -5.34 -28.01 6.32
CA THR A 17 -4.51 -27.50 7.42
C THR A 17 -3.23 -26.84 6.91
N PHE A 18 -2.86 -25.67 7.46
CA PHE A 18 -1.63 -24.94 7.12
C PHE A 18 -0.62 -24.92 8.29
N PRO A 19 0.12 -26.03 8.55
CA PRO A 19 0.96 -26.20 9.74
C PRO A 19 2.18 -25.27 9.85
N CYS A 20 2.54 -24.54 8.77
CA CYS A 20 3.67 -23.60 8.74
C CYS A 20 3.25 -22.12 8.66
N LEU A 21 1.95 -21.81 8.82
CA LEU A 21 1.46 -20.44 8.69
C LEU A 21 1.77 -19.61 9.94
N GLU A 22 2.56 -18.53 9.79
CA GLU A 22 2.91 -17.61 10.88
C GLU A 22 2.07 -16.32 10.89
N GLU A 23 1.55 -15.90 9.74
CA GLU A 23 0.73 -14.69 9.60
C GLU A 23 -0.54 -15.00 8.80
N LEU A 24 -1.70 -14.57 9.32
CA LEU A 24 -2.99 -14.74 8.68
C LEU A 24 -3.75 -13.42 8.72
N ARG A 25 -4.11 -12.92 7.53
CA ARG A 25 -5.01 -11.77 7.37
C ARG A 25 -6.31 -12.27 6.75
N LEU A 26 -7.42 -12.03 7.44
CA LEU A 26 -8.76 -12.40 7.04
C LEU A 26 -9.57 -11.15 6.78
N GLU A 27 -9.88 -10.91 5.51
CA GLU A 27 -10.77 -9.84 5.07
C GLU A 27 -12.12 -10.47 4.68
N CYS A 28 -13.16 -10.13 5.43
CA CYS A 28 -14.46 -10.79 5.32
C CYS A 28 -15.17 -10.38 4.01
N ASN A 29 -15.53 -11.36 3.17
CA ASN A 29 -16.51 -11.20 2.09
C ASN A 29 -17.79 -12.01 2.43
N GLY A 30 -18.87 -11.83 1.68
CA GLY A 30 -20.20 -12.39 2.00
C GLY A 30 -20.29 -13.93 2.13
N ILE A 31 -19.21 -14.67 1.83
CA ILE A 31 -19.15 -16.14 1.80
C ILE A 31 -18.57 -16.71 3.13
N MET A 32 -18.00 -15.89 4.01
CA MET A 32 -17.25 -16.35 5.19
C MET A 32 -18.09 -16.92 6.35
N LYS A 33 -19.42 -17.03 6.20
CA LYS A 33 -20.34 -17.52 7.24
C LYS A 33 -20.04 -18.96 7.71
N GLU A 34 -19.48 -19.81 6.85
CA GLU A 34 -19.30 -21.24 7.16
C GLU A 34 -18.00 -21.54 7.95
N ILE A 35 -16.96 -20.71 7.83
CA ILE A 35 -15.65 -20.96 8.49
C ILE A 35 -15.71 -20.64 9.99
N TRP A 36 -16.53 -19.68 10.40
CA TRP A 36 -16.60 -19.18 11.77
C TRP A 36 -17.45 -20.03 12.73
N HIS A 37 -18.34 -20.86 12.18
CA HIS A 37 -19.15 -21.81 12.96
C HIS A 37 -18.46 -23.18 13.13
N GLY A 38 -17.32 -23.43 12.46
CA GLY A 38 -16.47 -24.60 12.67
C GLY A 38 -15.34 -24.32 13.67
N GLN A 39 -14.85 -25.36 14.35
CA GLN A 39 -13.55 -25.28 15.02
C GLN A 39 -12.49 -24.90 13.98
N LEU A 40 -11.64 -23.90 14.26
CA LEU A 40 -10.38 -23.76 13.53
C LEU A 40 -9.67 -25.12 13.65
N PRO A 41 -9.37 -25.82 12.54
CA PRO A 41 -8.76 -27.15 12.63
C PRO A 41 -7.46 -27.07 13.43
N GLU A 42 -7.13 -28.12 14.18
CA GLU A 42 -5.98 -28.23 15.12
C GLU A 42 -4.58 -27.98 14.50
N GLY A 43 -4.49 -27.47 13.27
CA GLY A 43 -3.27 -27.25 12.49
C GLY A 43 -2.67 -25.84 12.47
N TYR A 44 -3.20 -24.84 13.17
CA TYR A 44 -2.64 -23.46 13.19
C TYR A 44 -1.62 -23.19 14.31
N LEU A 45 -0.98 -24.25 14.82
CA LEU A 45 -0.09 -24.20 15.97
C LEU A 45 1.10 -23.23 15.84
N LYS A 46 1.48 -22.75 14.64
CA LYS A 46 2.58 -21.78 14.43
C LYS A 46 2.15 -20.33 14.21
N LEU A 47 0.85 -20.02 14.26
CA LEU A 47 0.37 -18.68 13.93
C LEU A 47 0.79 -17.64 14.98
N LYS A 48 1.52 -16.60 14.56
CA LYS A 48 2.00 -15.50 15.38
C LYS A 48 1.24 -14.20 15.17
N VAL A 49 0.74 -13.94 13.96
CA VAL A 49 0.00 -12.72 13.61
C VAL A 49 -1.36 -13.07 13.04
N LEU A 50 -2.41 -12.47 13.59
CA LEU A 50 -3.77 -12.59 13.09
C LEU A 50 -4.39 -11.21 12.92
N GLU A 51 -4.83 -10.91 11.70
CA GLU A 51 -5.53 -9.68 11.35
C GLU A 51 -6.95 -9.99 10.85
N LEU A 52 -7.95 -9.38 11.48
CA LEU A 52 -9.36 -9.50 11.13
C LEU A 52 -9.86 -8.17 10.59
N ILE A 53 -10.33 -8.12 9.34
CA ILE A 53 -10.71 -6.88 8.64
C ILE A 53 -12.13 -6.99 8.05
N ASN A 54 -12.94 -5.94 8.24
CA ASN A 54 -14.27 -5.75 7.63
C ASN A 54 -15.28 -6.87 7.93
N PHE A 55 -15.46 -7.20 9.21
CA PHE A 55 -16.40 -8.23 9.64
C PHE A 55 -17.86 -7.77 9.54
N PRO A 56 -18.78 -8.63 9.07
CA PRO A 56 -20.18 -8.28 8.88
C PRO A 56 -20.92 -8.15 10.21
N ALA A 57 -21.89 -7.24 10.25
CA ALA A 57 -22.62 -6.84 11.47
C ALA A 57 -23.39 -7.98 12.18
N GLN A 58 -23.58 -9.13 11.54
CA GLN A 58 -24.28 -10.27 12.15
C GLN A 58 -23.41 -11.04 13.15
N VAL A 59 -22.07 -10.90 13.11
CA VAL A 59 -21.16 -11.52 14.06
C VAL A 59 -20.82 -10.49 15.13
N THR A 60 -21.47 -10.61 16.29
CA THR A 60 -21.35 -9.64 17.39
C THR A 60 -20.36 -10.08 18.46
N VAL A 61 -19.76 -11.26 18.32
CA VAL A 61 -18.97 -11.91 19.37
C VAL A 61 -17.87 -12.81 18.78
N LEU A 62 -16.69 -12.83 19.39
CA LEU A 62 -15.62 -13.83 19.18
C LEU A 62 -15.85 -15.05 20.09
N PRO A 63 -16.06 -16.27 19.55
CA PRO A 63 -16.24 -17.47 20.37
C PRO A 63 -15.03 -17.77 21.26
N SER A 64 -15.29 -18.25 22.48
CA SER A 64 -14.24 -18.59 23.46
C SER A 64 -13.23 -19.63 22.95
N TYR A 65 -13.69 -20.61 22.16
CA TYR A 65 -12.83 -21.64 21.55
C TYR A 65 -11.88 -21.10 20.47
N PHE A 66 -12.09 -19.89 19.95
CA PHE A 66 -11.28 -19.30 18.88
C PHE A 66 -9.81 -19.15 19.27
N PHE A 67 -9.54 -18.77 20.51
CA PHE A 67 -8.18 -18.58 21.01
C PHE A 67 -7.52 -19.88 21.48
N GLN A 68 -8.28 -20.96 21.70
CA GLN A 68 -7.73 -22.24 22.18
C GLN A 68 -6.79 -22.90 21.16
N SER A 69 -7.03 -22.70 19.86
CA SER A 69 -6.19 -23.20 18.76
C SER A 69 -4.99 -22.29 18.43
N LEU A 70 -4.89 -21.11 19.06
CA LEU A 70 -3.93 -20.05 18.72
C LEU A 70 -2.88 -19.86 19.82
N SER A 71 -2.25 -20.96 20.25
CA SER A 71 -1.36 -20.96 21.42
C SER A 71 -0.06 -20.16 21.27
N ASN A 72 0.33 -19.79 20.03
CA ASN A 72 1.56 -19.05 19.71
C ASN A 72 1.28 -17.62 19.19
N LEU A 73 0.05 -17.12 19.37
CA LEU A 73 -0.34 -15.82 18.83
C LEU A 73 0.31 -14.67 19.61
N GLU A 74 1.14 -13.88 18.92
CA GLU A 74 1.85 -12.73 19.49
C GLU A 74 1.15 -11.41 19.14
N ASN A 75 0.59 -11.28 17.94
CA ASN A 75 0.00 -10.04 17.44
C ASN A 75 -1.45 -10.28 16.99
N PHE A 76 -2.39 -9.58 17.60
CA PHE A 76 -3.79 -9.65 17.23
C PHE A 76 -4.32 -8.27 16.83
N VAL A 77 -4.84 -8.18 15.61
CA VAL A 77 -5.36 -6.94 15.03
C VAL A 77 -6.81 -7.17 14.60
N VAL A 78 -7.70 -6.27 15.01
CA VAL A 78 -9.09 -6.26 14.54
C VAL A 78 -9.41 -4.86 14.01
N ASN A 79 -9.91 -4.79 12.77
CA ASN A 79 -10.26 -3.54 12.12
C ASN A 79 -11.63 -3.64 11.43
N GLY A 80 -12.60 -2.83 11.86
CA GLY A 80 -13.92 -2.77 11.23
C GLY A 80 -14.76 -4.02 11.52
N ALA A 81 -15.25 -4.14 12.75
CA ALA A 81 -16.14 -5.23 13.17
C ALA A 81 -17.22 -4.72 14.14
N SER A 82 -18.34 -5.44 14.22
CA SER A 82 -19.45 -5.12 15.14
C SER A 82 -19.41 -5.95 16.43
N PHE A 83 -18.20 -6.30 16.90
CA PHE A 83 -18.04 -7.04 18.14
C PHE A 83 -18.44 -6.19 19.36
N ASN A 84 -19.27 -6.75 20.23
CA ASN A 84 -19.64 -6.15 21.51
C ASN A 84 -18.58 -6.39 22.60
N GLU A 85 -17.88 -7.53 22.49
CA GLU A 85 -16.84 -8.05 23.39
C GLU A 85 -15.78 -8.80 22.56
N ILE A 86 -14.49 -8.65 22.92
CA ILE A 86 -13.37 -9.31 22.21
C ILE A 86 -13.02 -10.66 22.83
N PHE A 87 -12.94 -10.73 24.16
CA PHE A 87 -12.52 -11.94 24.87
C PHE A 87 -13.65 -12.48 25.73
N GLN A 88 -14.37 -13.49 25.23
CA GLN A 88 -15.34 -14.23 26.02
C GLN A 88 -14.67 -15.31 26.85
N CYS A 89 -14.86 -15.26 28.18
CA CYS A 89 -14.55 -16.36 29.07
C CYS A 89 -15.83 -16.91 29.69
N GLU A 90 -16.15 -18.16 29.39
CA GLU A 90 -17.25 -18.91 30.02
C GLU A 90 -16.72 -19.73 31.20
N GLU A 91 -17.50 -19.87 32.26
CA GLU A 91 -17.11 -20.51 33.53
C GLU A 91 -16.96 -22.05 33.47
N PHE A 92 -16.88 -22.68 32.29
CA PHE A 92 -16.85 -24.14 32.17
C PHE A 92 -15.49 -24.70 31.68
N SER A 93 -14.78 -25.34 32.61
CA SER A 93 -13.88 -26.51 32.47
C SER A 93 -12.82 -26.59 31.33
N GLY A 94 -12.51 -25.50 30.62
CA GLY A 94 -11.48 -25.43 29.57
C GLY A 94 -10.45 -24.30 29.74
N GLY A 95 -10.44 -23.61 30.88
CA GLY A 95 -9.76 -22.33 31.11
C GLY A 95 -8.27 -22.30 30.83
N GLU A 96 -7.51 -23.35 31.17
CA GLU A 96 -6.03 -23.30 31.13
C GLU A 96 -5.45 -22.99 29.73
N LYS A 97 -6.06 -23.50 28.64
CA LYS A 97 -5.51 -23.32 27.29
C LYS A 97 -5.75 -21.90 26.76
N GLN A 98 -6.90 -21.31 27.05
CA GLN A 98 -7.23 -19.93 26.65
C GLN A 98 -6.39 -18.93 27.44
N GLU A 99 -6.21 -19.16 28.75
CA GLU A 99 -5.33 -18.34 29.59
C GLU A 99 -3.88 -18.35 29.09
N ARG A 100 -3.36 -19.52 28.68
CA ARG A 100 -2.02 -19.64 28.06
C ARG A 100 -1.91 -18.88 26.74
N ALA A 101 -2.93 -18.93 25.87
CA ALA A 101 -2.92 -18.20 24.60
C ALA A 101 -2.93 -16.68 24.80
N LEU A 102 -3.75 -16.18 25.73
CA LEU A 102 -3.79 -14.75 26.08
C LEU A 102 -2.52 -14.27 26.79
N ALA A 103 -1.84 -15.15 27.54
CA ALA A 103 -0.57 -14.85 28.18
C ALA A 103 0.58 -14.62 27.18
N GLN A 104 0.53 -15.20 25.97
CA GLN A 104 1.57 -15.01 24.94
C GLN A 104 1.41 -13.74 24.11
N LEU A 105 0.21 -13.13 24.12
CA LEU A 105 -0.06 -11.97 23.30
C LEU A 105 0.88 -10.80 23.68
N SER A 106 1.52 -10.23 22.67
CA SER A 106 2.50 -9.14 22.77
C SER A 106 1.93 -7.82 22.26
N ARG A 107 1.08 -7.84 21.22
CA ARG A 107 0.41 -6.66 20.69
C ARG A 107 -1.07 -6.91 20.46
N LEU A 108 -1.89 -5.98 20.92
CA LEU A 108 -3.32 -5.92 20.63
C LEU A 108 -3.64 -4.58 19.97
N ARG A 109 -4.15 -4.61 18.74
CA ARG A 109 -4.64 -3.43 18.01
C ARG A 109 -6.11 -3.58 17.66
N LEU A 110 -6.94 -2.67 18.17
CA LEU A 110 -8.37 -2.64 17.92
C LEU A 110 -8.72 -1.32 17.23
N SER A 111 -9.33 -1.40 16.05
CA SER A 111 -9.67 -0.23 15.24
C SER A 111 -11.10 -0.33 14.70
N ASN A 112 -11.84 0.78 14.72
CA ASN A 112 -13.16 0.91 14.08
C ASN A 112 -14.18 -0.14 14.59
N LEU A 113 -14.24 -0.33 15.91
CA LEU A 113 -15.15 -1.25 16.59
C LEU A 113 -16.28 -0.48 17.27
N ASN A 114 -17.26 -0.05 16.47
CA ASN A 114 -18.29 0.89 16.92
C ASN A 114 -19.26 0.32 17.97
N GLU A 115 -19.44 -1.00 17.98
CA GLU A 115 -20.30 -1.71 18.92
C GLU A 115 -19.58 -2.19 20.19
N LEU A 116 -18.25 -2.11 20.24
CA LEU A 116 -17.46 -2.61 21.35
C LEU A 116 -17.75 -1.82 22.62
N THR A 117 -18.22 -2.51 23.66
CA THR A 117 -18.56 -1.87 24.95
C THR A 117 -17.50 -2.11 26.02
N HIS A 118 -16.86 -3.28 25.98
CA HIS A 118 -15.78 -3.71 26.87
C HIS A 118 -14.88 -4.71 26.14
N LEU A 119 -13.59 -4.77 26.46
CA LEU A 119 -12.69 -5.78 25.89
C LEU A 119 -12.98 -7.18 26.48
N TRP A 120 -13.40 -7.23 27.75
CA TRP A 120 -13.82 -8.44 28.48
C TRP A 120 -14.80 -8.08 29.62
N LYS A 121 -15.64 -9.03 30.04
CA LYS A 121 -16.59 -8.85 31.16
C LYS A 121 -15.92 -8.45 32.48
N GLU A 122 -16.58 -7.60 33.25
CA GLU A 122 -16.06 -7.06 34.54
C GLU A 122 -15.77 -8.14 35.61
N ASN A 123 -16.51 -9.26 35.59
CA ASN A 123 -16.32 -10.36 36.54
C ASN A 123 -15.11 -11.23 36.21
N PHE A 124 -14.47 -11.00 35.06
CA PHE A 124 -13.29 -11.74 34.66
C PHE A 124 -12.09 -11.30 35.51
N LYS A 125 -11.47 -12.25 36.20
CA LYS A 125 -10.21 -12.08 36.91
C LYS A 125 -9.10 -12.72 36.08
N PRO A 126 -8.49 -12.00 35.12
CA PRO A 126 -7.45 -12.58 34.27
C PRO A 126 -6.17 -13.02 35.00
N GLY A 127 -6.06 -12.96 36.33
CA GLY A 127 -4.84 -13.37 37.03
C GLY A 127 -3.60 -12.67 36.46
N GLU A 128 -2.57 -13.44 36.10
CA GLU A 128 -1.35 -12.96 35.40
C GLU A 128 -1.43 -13.03 33.86
N ASN A 129 -2.62 -13.18 33.29
CA ASN A 129 -2.79 -13.22 31.84
C ASN A 129 -2.51 -11.83 31.25
N PHE A 130 -1.82 -11.78 30.10
CA PHE A 130 -1.19 -10.60 29.48
C PHE A 130 0.15 -10.13 30.06
N CYS A 131 0.85 -10.99 30.82
CA CYS A 131 2.20 -10.67 31.29
C CYS A 131 3.18 -10.33 30.16
N ASN A 132 3.01 -10.85 28.94
CA ASN A 132 3.87 -10.53 27.79
C ASN A 132 3.41 -9.33 26.94
N MET A 133 2.29 -8.70 27.27
CA MET A 133 1.76 -7.57 26.50
C MET A 133 2.74 -6.40 26.49
N ARG A 134 3.17 -5.98 25.29
CA ARG A 134 4.08 -4.84 25.06
C ARG A 134 3.36 -3.63 24.48
N ALA A 135 2.34 -3.83 23.65
CA ALA A 135 1.62 -2.74 22.99
C ALA A 135 0.10 -2.96 23.01
N LEU A 136 -0.62 -1.95 23.50
CA LEU A 136 -2.08 -1.89 23.48
C LEU A 136 -2.51 -0.62 22.73
N GLU A 137 -3.18 -0.82 21.61
CA GLU A 137 -3.55 0.24 20.67
C GLU A 137 -5.06 0.16 20.38
N VAL A 138 -5.82 1.16 20.80
CA VAL A 138 -7.29 1.17 20.67
C VAL A 138 -7.74 2.46 19.98
N HIS A 139 -8.31 2.31 18.79
CA HIS A 139 -8.69 3.41 17.91
C HIS A 139 -10.16 3.26 17.51
N ASP A 140 -10.89 4.38 17.46
CA ASP A 140 -12.23 4.43 16.87
C ASP A 140 -13.23 3.42 17.48
N CYS A 141 -13.15 3.20 18.80
CA CYS A 141 -14.07 2.35 19.55
C CYS A 141 -15.09 3.22 20.30
N GLY A 142 -16.13 3.67 19.59
CA GLY A 142 -17.04 4.73 20.06
C GLY A 142 -17.84 4.41 21.32
N LYS A 143 -18.33 3.17 21.46
CA LYS A 143 -19.16 2.73 22.60
C LYS A 143 -18.35 2.15 23.77
N LEU A 144 -17.02 2.11 23.66
CA LEU A 144 -16.16 1.51 24.68
C LEU A 144 -16.21 2.33 25.96
N LYS A 145 -16.69 1.73 27.06
CA LYS A 145 -16.86 2.42 28.35
C LYS A 145 -15.67 2.29 29.27
N ILE A 146 -15.04 1.12 29.25
CA ILE A 146 -13.89 0.76 30.08
C ILE A 146 -12.85 0.12 29.16
N LEU A 147 -11.62 0.63 29.17
CA LEU A 147 -10.52 0.05 28.41
C LEU A 147 -10.16 -1.32 28.97
N VAL A 148 -9.90 -1.36 30.28
CA VAL A 148 -9.58 -2.56 31.05
C VAL A 148 -10.18 -2.45 32.47
N PRO A 149 -10.81 -3.50 33.00
CA PRO A 149 -11.14 -3.67 34.41
C PRO A 149 -9.93 -3.54 35.34
N SER A 150 -10.22 -3.18 36.58
CA SER A 150 -9.23 -2.95 37.64
C SER A 150 -8.44 -4.21 38.05
N SER A 151 -8.93 -5.40 37.71
CA SER A 151 -8.25 -6.68 37.98
C SER A 151 -7.02 -6.94 37.10
N VAL A 152 -6.82 -6.15 36.04
CA VAL A 152 -5.79 -6.43 35.01
C VAL A 152 -4.48 -5.74 35.32
N SER A 153 -3.38 -6.48 35.16
CA SER A 153 -2.01 -6.04 35.44
C SER A 153 -1.12 -6.14 34.20
N PHE A 154 -0.64 -5.00 33.70
CA PHE A 154 0.23 -4.86 32.54
C PHE A 154 1.70 -4.67 32.95
N LYS A 155 2.34 -5.74 33.44
CA LYS A 155 3.72 -5.68 33.97
C LYS A 155 4.77 -5.30 32.92
N ASN A 156 4.60 -5.72 31.65
CA ASN A 156 5.57 -5.55 30.57
C ASN A 156 5.13 -4.57 29.46
N LEU A 157 4.01 -3.85 29.64
CA LEU A 157 3.49 -2.95 28.61
C LEU A 157 4.43 -1.77 28.43
N THR A 158 4.89 -1.55 27.19
CA THR A 158 5.80 -0.46 26.82
C THR A 158 5.08 0.69 26.11
N THR A 159 3.99 0.39 25.41
CA THR A 159 3.24 1.36 24.60
C THR A 159 1.73 1.24 24.86
N LEU A 160 1.11 2.37 25.20
CA LEU A 160 -0.34 2.49 25.33
C LEU A 160 -0.84 3.65 24.47
N GLU A 161 -1.64 3.35 23.45
CA GLU A 161 -2.21 4.35 22.54
C GLU A 161 -3.73 4.21 22.47
N VAL A 162 -4.45 5.29 22.78
CA VAL A 162 -5.91 5.32 22.71
C VAL A 162 -6.36 6.56 21.94
N SER A 163 -7.13 6.36 20.87
CA SER A 163 -7.66 7.47 20.09
C SER A 163 -9.12 7.31 19.68
N ARG A 164 -9.84 8.44 19.64
CA ARG A 164 -11.26 8.52 19.20
C ARG A 164 -12.23 7.56 19.91
N CYS A 165 -11.91 7.12 21.13
CA CYS A 165 -12.78 6.31 21.98
C CYS A 165 -13.72 7.21 22.79
N GLN A 166 -14.93 7.41 22.27
CA GLN A 166 -15.83 8.45 22.80
C GLN A 166 -16.56 8.03 24.08
N GLY A 167 -16.72 6.74 24.37
CA GLY A 167 -17.45 6.26 25.55
C GLY A 167 -16.62 6.19 26.84
N LEU A 168 -15.28 6.33 26.76
CA LEU A 168 -14.39 6.22 27.91
C LEU A 168 -14.54 7.45 28.80
N LYS A 169 -15.01 7.25 30.04
CA LYS A 169 -15.03 8.30 31.08
C LYS A 169 -13.68 8.43 31.77
N HIS A 170 -13.01 7.31 31.96
CA HIS A 170 -11.67 7.18 32.54
C HIS A 170 -10.87 6.22 31.67
N LEU A 171 -9.54 6.37 31.60
CA LEU A 171 -8.72 5.46 30.81
C LEU A 171 -8.51 4.12 31.55
N ILE A 172 -8.00 4.18 32.77
CA ILE A 172 -7.62 3.01 33.57
C ILE A 172 -7.90 3.23 35.06
N ALA A 173 -8.02 2.13 35.82
CA ALA A 173 -8.11 2.17 37.28
C ALA A 173 -6.73 2.33 37.94
N HIS A 174 -6.72 2.78 39.21
CA HIS A 174 -5.51 2.91 40.04
C HIS A 174 -4.65 1.64 40.07
N SER A 175 -5.27 0.47 40.28
CA SER A 175 -4.60 -0.84 40.32
C SER A 175 -3.88 -1.18 39.01
N THR A 176 -4.52 -0.91 37.87
CA THR A 176 -3.93 -1.10 36.54
C THR A 176 -2.77 -0.13 36.34
N ALA A 177 -2.93 1.15 36.69
CA ALA A 177 -1.86 2.14 36.56
C ALA A 177 -0.60 1.74 37.35
N LYS A 178 -0.77 1.19 38.56
CA LYS A 178 0.32 0.70 39.41
C LYS A 178 1.15 -0.43 38.77
N SER A 179 0.54 -1.20 37.86
CA SER A 179 1.21 -2.30 37.16
C SER A 179 2.11 -1.83 36.00
N LEU A 180 1.92 -0.61 35.48
CA LEU A 180 2.55 -0.06 34.27
C LEU A 180 4.01 0.40 34.49
N LYS A 181 4.83 -0.43 35.13
CA LYS A 181 6.21 -0.07 35.50
C LYS A 181 7.17 0.02 34.31
N GLN A 182 6.88 -0.70 33.22
CA GLN A 182 7.70 -0.75 31.99
C GLN A 182 7.21 0.20 30.89
N LEU A 183 6.15 0.97 31.14
CA LEU A 183 5.55 1.84 30.14
C LEU A 183 6.54 2.92 29.73
N THR A 184 6.79 3.05 28.43
CA THR A 184 7.72 4.05 27.86
C THR A 184 6.99 5.16 27.11
N ARG A 185 5.84 4.84 26.51
CA ARG A 185 4.99 5.78 25.78
C ARG A 185 3.53 5.61 26.15
N MET A 186 2.88 6.71 26.51
CA MET A 186 1.43 6.83 26.67
C MET A 186 0.92 7.94 25.76
N SER A 187 -0.04 7.65 24.88
CA SER A 187 -0.65 8.64 23.98
C SER A 187 -2.17 8.52 23.96
N ILE A 188 -2.88 9.62 24.24
CA ILE A 188 -4.34 9.66 24.30
C ILE A 188 -4.83 10.85 23.48
N THR A 189 -5.58 10.56 22.41
CA THR A 189 -5.95 11.60 21.44
C THR A 189 -7.44 11.57 21.08
N ASN A 190 -8.09 12.74 21.07
CA ASN A 190 -9.45 12.92 20.54
C ASN A 190 -10.55 12.09 21.26
N CYS A 191 -10.37 11.79 22.55
CA CYS A 191 -11.36 11.07 23.38
C CYS A 191 -12.16 12.08 24.22
N LYS A 192 -13.42 12.34 23.84
CA LYS A 192 -14.15 13.49 24.37
C LYS A 192 -14.72 13.30 25.77
N MET A 193 -15.06 12.08 26.19
CA MET A 193 -15.68 11.83 27.49
C MET A 193 -14.68 11.60 28.63
N ILE A 194 -13.37 11.52 28.33
CA ILE A 194 -12.36 11.31 29.37
C ILE A 194 -12.31 12.53 30.28
N GLU A 195 -12.66 12.34 31.55
CA GLU A 195 -12.60 13.35 32.61
C GLU A 195 -11.30 13.25 33.42
N GLU A 196 -10.79 12.03 33.58
CA GLU A 196 -9.50 11.74 34.22
C GLU A 196 -8.83 10.52 33.57
N ILE A 197 -7.50 10.47 33.58
CA ILE A 197 -6.74 9.34 33.02
C ILE A 197 -6.83 8.14 33.95
N ILE A 198 -6.55 8.36 35.23
CA ILE A 198 -6.57 7.32 36.28
C ILE A 198 -7.78 7.58 37.18
N ALA A 199 -8.71 6.63 37.22
CA ALA A 199 -9.87 6.68 38.10
C ALA A 199 -9.46 6.60 39.57
N GLY A 200 -9.95 7.51 40.41
CA GLY A 200 -9.73 7.50 41.86
C GLY A 200 -10.61 6.46 42.57
N SER A 201 -10.02 5.59 43.41
CA SER A 201 -10.79 4.75 44.33
C SER A 201 -10.95 5.46 45.67
N GLY A 202 -12.19 5.60 46.14
CA GLY A 202 -12.53 6.38 47.33
C GLY A 202 -11.99 5.85 48.66
N ASP A 203 -11.37 4.65 48.72
CA ASP A 203 -11.17 3.97 50.02
C ASP A 203 -9.91 3.11 50.21
N GLU A 204 -8.91 3.08 49.30
CA GLU A 204 -7.75 2.20 49.51
C GLU A 204 -6.37 2.88 49.34
N VAL A 205 -5.63 2.85 50.46
CA VAL A 205 -4.17 2.95 50.68
C VAL A 205 -3.41 4.08 49.97
N LYS A 206 -2.69 4.87 50.78
CA LYS A 206 -1.75 5.96 50.44
C LYS A 206 -0.50 5.52 49.63
N GLU A 207 -0.57 4.43 48.88
CA GLU A 207 0.55 4.00 48.04
C GLU A 207 0.53 4.75 46.71
N GLY A 208 1.64 5.43 46.38
CA GLY A 208 1.80 6.17 45.14
C GLY A 208 1.95 5.28 43.90
N ILE A 209 1.74 5.88 42.73
CA ILE A 209 2.00 5.28 41.42
C ILE A 209 3.32 5.83 40.88
N VAL A 210 4.22 4.93 40.47
CA VAL A 210 5.52 5.28 39.90
C VAL A 210 5.66 4.74 38.49
N PHE A 211 5.77 5.63 37.50
CA PHE A 211 6.03 5.31 36.10
C PHE A 211 7.55 5.31 35.83
N ASN A 212 8.22 4.22 36.20
CA ASN A 212 9.69 4.13 36.20
C ASN A 212 10.37 4.42 34.84
N GLN A 213 9.72 4.01 33.75
CA GLN A 213 10.31 4.02 32.40
C GLN A 213 9.60 4.96 31.42
N LEU A 214 8.58 5.70 31.88
CA LEU A 214 7.76 6.52 30.98
C LEU A 214 8.60 7.69 30.49
N LYS A 215 8.86 7.74 29.18
CA LYS A 215 9.64 8.79 28.53
C LYS A 215 8.75 9.82 27.86
N CYS A 216 7.65 9.38 27.25
CA CYS A 216 6.75 10.21 26.46
C CYS A 216 5.30 10.09 26.95
N LEU A 217 4.72 11.21 27.35
CA LEU A 217 3.29 11.32 27.68
C LEU A 217 2.61 12.32 26.75
N GLY A 218 1.67 11.87 25.92
CA GLY A 218 0.92 12.73 25.00
C GLY A 218 -0.58 12.72 25.29
N LEU A 219 -1.16 13.88 25.56
CA LEU A 219 -2.59 14.09 25.73
C LEU A 219 -3.04 15.19 24.77
N SER A 220 -3.93 14.86 23.83
CA SER A 220 -4.34 15.77 22.77
C SER A 220 -5.84 15.72 22.51
N CYS A 221 -6.48 16.87 22.36
CA CYS A 221 -7.91 17.00 22.03
C CYS A 221 -8.83 16.25 23.02
N LEU A 222 -8.64 16.49 24.32
CA LEU A 222 -9.45 15.92 25.41
C LEU A 222 -10.26 17.04 26.10
N PRO A 223 -11.41 17.45 25.52
CA PRO A 223 -12.16 18.63 25.96
C PRO A 223 -12.71 18.54 27.39
N ASN A 224 -12.94 17.33 27.92
CA ASN A 224 -13.47 17.13 29.26
C ASN A 224 -12.43 16.75 30.31
N LEU A 225 -11.17 16.56 29.92
CA LEU A 225 -10.12 16.14 30.84
C LEU A 225 -9.89 17.24 31.88
N ALA A 226 -10.21 16.96 33.13
CA ALA A 226 -10.10 17.90 34.24
C ALA A 226 -8.82 17.70 35.07
N SER A 227 -8.37 16.45 35.21
CA SER A 227 -7.17 16.07 35.95
C SER A 227 -6.57 14.78 35.40
N PHE A 228 -5.31 14.50 35.72
CA PHE A 228 -4.72 13.20 35.38
C PHE A 228 -5.20 12.09 36.32
N CYS A 229 -5.43 12.42 37.59
CA CYS A 229 -6.03 11.56 38.60
C CYS A 229 -6.71 12.44 39.65
N SER A 230 -7.93 12.09 40.06
CA SER A 230 -8.68 12.81 41.11
C SER A 230 -8.33 12.37 42.55
N GLY A 231 -7.70 11.20 42.72
CA GLY A 231 -7.33 10.70 44.04
C GLY A 231 -6.07 11.34 44.62
N ASN A 232 -5.96 11.37 45.95
CA ASN A 232 -4.80 11.89 46.69
C ASN A 232 -3.62 10.90 46.67
N TYR A 233 -3.20 10.44 45.49
CA TYR A 233 -2.05 9.55 45.31
C TYR A 233 -0.81 10.34 44.91
N THR A 234 0.36 9.90 45.39
CA THR A 234 1.64 10.40 44.89
C THR A 234 1.89 9.84 43.49
N LEU A 235 2.15 10.71 42.51
CA LEU A 235 2.53 10.31 41.15
C LEU A 235 3.99 10.67 40.89
N GLU A 236 4.79 9.68 40.52
CA GLU A 236 6.20 9.86 40.20
C GLU A 236 6.51 9.46 38.76
N PHE A 237 7.28 10.30 38.06
CA PHE A 237 7.72 10.05 36.70
C PHE A 237 9.26 10.22 36.58
N PRO A 238 10.05 9.32 37.16
CA PRO A 238 11.51 9.46 37.28
C PRO A 238 12.27 9.48 35.94
N SER A 239 11.66 8.97 34.86
CA SER A 239 12.28 8.90 33.53
C SER A 239 11.58 9.72 32.44
N LEU A 240 10.65 10.60 32.82
CA LEU A 240 9.87 11.38 31.85
C LEU A 240 10.73 12.41 31.16
N GLU A 241 10.80 12.33 29.83
CA GLU A 241 11.62 13.18 28.99
C GLU A 241 10.77 14.23 28.27
N THR A 242 9.55 13.85 27.86
CA THR A 242 8.63 14.68 27.07
C THR A 242 7.18 14.53 27.54
N VAL A 243 6.50 15.68 27.65
CA VAL A 243 5.06 15.78 27.88
C VAL A 243 4.46 16.65 26.79
N THR A 244 3.45 16.15 26.08
CA THR A 244 2.67 16.89 25.08
C THR A 244 1.25 17.09 25.60
N LEU A 245 0.80 18.33 25.78
CA LEU A 245 -0.57 18.66 26.14
C LEU A 245 -1.17 19.59 25.07
N ARG A 246 -2.24 19.15 24.40
CA ARG A 246 -2.91 19.93 23.34
C ARG A 246 -4.43 19.88 23.51
N HIS A 247 -5.10 21.02 23.36
CA HIS A 247 -6.58 21.10 23.33
C HIS A 247 -7.28 20.36 24.50
N CYS A 248 -6.82 20.58 25.74
CA CYS A 248 -7.38 20.02 26.99
C CYS A 248 -7.89 21.13 27.94
N PRO A 249 -8.88 21.94 27.54
CA PRO A 249 -9.24 23.22 28.17
C PRO A 249 -9.73 23.14 29.63
N LYS A 250 -10.20 21.96 30.09
CA LYS A 250 -10.68 21.79 31.46
C LYS A 250 -9.60 21.36 32.45
N MET A 251 -8.39 21.07 31.98
CA MET A 251 -7.34 20.49 32.80
C MET A 251 -6.76 21.57 33.73
N LYS A 252 -7.02 21.46 35.04
CA LYS A 252 -6.69 22.51 36.03
C LYS A 252 -5.46 22.23 36.88
N SER A 253 -5.06 20.96 37.03
CA SER A 253 -3.82 20.54 37.73
C SER A 253 -3.59 19.01 37.65
N LEU A 254 -2.34 18.57 37.82
CA LEU A 254 -1.99 17.22 38.29
C LEU A 254 -2.14 17.15 39.84
N PRO A 255 -2.09 15.96 40.49
CA PRO A 255 -2.27 15.83 41.94
C PRO A 255 -1.34 16.76 42.74
N ARG A 256 -1.91 17.42 43.77
CA ARG A 256 -1.33 18.59 44.46
C ARG A 256 -0.18 18.30 45.43
N GLU A 257 0.17 17.04 45.72
CA GLU A 257 1.23 16.73 46.69
C GLU A 257 2.35 15.86 46.08
N ARG A 258 3.48 16.55 45.83
CA ARG A 258 4.82 16.05 45.46
C ARG A 258 4.88 15.19 44.18
N LEU A 259 4.74 15.85 43.03
CA LEU A 259 5.21 15.32 41.76
C LEU A 259 6.75 15.33 41.73
N SER A 260 7.36 14.18 41.48
CA SER A 260 8.80 14.06 41.25
C SER A 260 9.05 13.72 39.79
N THR A 261 9.51 14.70 39.01
CA THR A 261 9.87 14.56 37.59
C THR A 261 11.33 15.02 37.34
N PRO A 262 12.32 14.37 37.97
CA PRO A 262 13.70 14.86 38.05
C PRO A 262 14.45 14.92 36.71
N LYS A 263 13.98 14.17 35.70
CA LYS A 263 14.56 14.14 34.34
C LYS A 263 13.74 14.91 33.32
N LEU A 264 12.62 15.51 33.72
CA LEU A 264 11.76 16.26 32.82
C LEU A 264 12.47 17.55 32.44
N ARG A 265 12.89 17.61 31.17
CA ARG A 265 13.64 18.73 30.63
C ARG A 265 12.77 19.65 29.78
N ARG A 266 11.63 19.15 29.27
CA ARG A 266 10.86 19.76 28.16
C ARG A 266 9.37 19.41 28.27
N VAL A 267 8.52 20.44 28.39
CA VAL A 267 7.06 20.35 28.23
C VAL A 267 6.69 21.03 26.92
N TYR A 268 5.83 20.37 26.15
CA TYR A 268 5.53 20.72 24.78
C TYR A 268 4.04 21.02 24.59
N SER A 269 3.73 22.19 24.04
CA SER A 269 2.45 22.42 23.35
C SER A 269 2.46 21.77 21.97
N ASN A 270 3.64 21.39 21.47
CA ASN A 270 3.85 20.85 20.14
C ASN A 270 5.02 19.85 20.08
N GLU A 271 4.85 18.74 19.37
CA GLU A 271 5.78 17.60 19.28
C GLU A 271 7.09 17.88 18.53
N GLY A 272 7.26 19.11 18.00
CA GLY A 272 8.49 19.59 17.38
C GLY A 272 9.12 20.73 18.18
N GLY A 273 9.74 20.41 19.32
CA GLY A 273 10.98 21.06 19.79
C GLY A 273 11.01 22.53 20.23
N ASP A 274 10.19 23.43 19.69
CA ASP A 274 10.66 24.80 19.49
C ASP A 274 10.06 25.90 20.38
N GLU A 275 9.09 25.58 21.25
CA GLU A 275 8.75 26.48 22.37
C GLU A 275 8.82 25.74 23.70
N LYS A 276 9.73 26.22 24.56
CA LYS A 276 10.10 25.62 25.82
C LYS A 276 9.49 26.46 26.94
N HIS A 277 8.50 25.91 27.64
CA HIS A 277 8.07 26.45 28.93
C HIS A 277 8.31 25.38 29.98
N TRP A 278 9.39 25.55 30.75
CA TRP A 278 9.72 24.72 31.91
C TRP A 278 10.14 25.63 33.05
N GLU A 279 9.29 25.76 34.07
CA GLU A 279 9.51 26.63 35.24
C GLU A 279 9.93 25.83 36.49
N GLY A 280 10.47 24.62 36.31
CA GLY A 280 10.95 23.79 37.41
C GLY A 280 9.88 22.97 38.12
N ASP A 281 8.59 23.25 37.90
CA ASP A 281 7.46 22.44 38.37
C ASP A 281 6.42 22.22 37.26
N LEU A 282 5.99 20.97 37.07
CA LEU A 282 5.07 20.56 36.01
C LEU A 282 3.66 21.15 36.19
N ASN A 283 3.20 21.36 37.43
CA ASN A 283 1.91 22.00 37.67
C ASN A 283 1.95 23.49 37.32
N THR A 284 3.04 24.19 37.68
CA THR A 284 3.24 25.60 37.31
C THR A 284 3.36 25.77 35.79
N SER A 285 4.09 24.88 35.09
CA SER A 285 4.17 24.91 33.62
C SER A 285 2.82 24.59 32.93
N ILE A 286 2.02 23.68 33.50
CA ILE A 286 0.65 23.43 33.02
C ILE A 286 -0.24 24.66 33.25
N GLN A 287 -0.15 25.31 34.42
CA GLN A 287 -0.93 26.51 34.71
C GLN A 287 -0.58 27.69 33.79
N LEU A 288 0.71 27.90 33.46
CA LEU A 288 1.13 28.94 32.51
C LEU A 288 0.63 28.69 31.08
N LEU A 289 0.71 27.43 30.60
CA LEU A 289 0.12 27.01 29.31
C LEU A 289 -1.40 27.29 29.23
N PHE A 290 -2.10 27.28 30.37
CA PHE A 290 -3.53 27.56 30.46
C PHE A 290 -3.90 29.00 30.90
N MET A 291 -2.95 29.80 31.42
CA MET A 291 -3.16 31.22 31.74
C MET A 291 -2.82 32.14 30.56
N GLU A 292 -1.87 31.77 29.69
CA GLU A 292 -1.60 32.46 28.43
C GLU A 292 -2.75 32.33 27.40
N THR A 293 -3.70 31.40 27.61
CA THR A 293 -4.86 31.20 26.72
C THR A 293 -5.95 32.27 26.85
N VAL A 294 -5.77 33.28 27.71
CA VAL A 294 -6.71 34.42 27.87
C VAL A 294 -6.18 35.70 27.20
N SER A 295 -4.96 35.74 26.66
CA SER A 295 -4.44 36.94 25.97
C SER A 295 -3.47 36.58 24.85
N GLN A 296 -3.96 36.68 23.62
CA GLN A 296 -3.20 36.87 22.36
C GLN A 296 -1.76 36.34 22.31
N VAL A 297 -1.54 35.10 21.86
CA VAL A 297 -0.25 34.66 21.28
C VAL A 297 -0.50 33.73 20.08
N GLU A 298 0.21 34.02 19.00
CA GLU A 298 0.16 33.40 17.67
C GLU A 298 0.57 31.91 17.68
N TYR A 299 -0.25 31.04 17.09
CA TYR A 299 0.04 29.61 16.95
C TYR A 299 1.06 29.36 15.82
N ARG A 300 2.36 29.35 16.11
CA ARG A 300 3.42 29.04 15.14
C ARG A 300 4.03 27.65 15.42
N ALA A 301 4.10 26.78 14.40
CA ALA A 301 4.96 25.57 14.28
C ALA A 301 4.31 24.17 14.13
N ILE A 302 3.21 23.98 13.41
CA ILE A 302 2.74 22.62 13.05
C ILE A 302 3.55 22.09 11.85
N GLU A 303 4.34 21.02 12.03
CA GLU A 303 5.12 20.39 10.94
C GLU A 303 4.46 19.12 10.36
N TYR A 304 3.72 18.36 11.16
CA TYR A 304 3.08 17.11 10.75
C TYR A 304 1.63 17.12 11.19
N LEU A 305 0.71 16.91 10.26
CA LEU A 305 -0.73 16.93 10.54
C LEU A 305 -1.41 15.75 9.88
N VAL A 306 -2.16 14.99 10.67
CA VAL A 306 -2.99 13.90 10.19
C VAL A 306 -4.44 14.17 10.60
N LEU A 307 -5.31 14.31 9.61
CA LEU A 307 -6.73 14.62 9.76
C LEU A 307 -7.55 13.40 9.37
N SER A 308 -8.51 13.01 10.21
CA SER A 308 -9.44 11.96 9.86
C SER A 308 -10.82 12.09 10.49
N ASP A 309 -11.79 11.47 9.83
CA ASP A 309 -13.21 11.29 10.19
C ASP A 309 -13.70 12.13 11.38
N SER A 310 -14.15 13.34 11.06
CA SER A 310 -14.94 14.16 11.96
C SER A 310 -16.10 14.74 11.16
N SER A 311 -17.27 14.14 11.33
CA SER A 311 -18.55 14.66 10.83
C SER A 311 -18.89 16.08 11.33
N LYS A 312 -18.07 16.66 12.23
CA LYS A 312 -18.23 17.98 12.84
C LYS A 312 -17.03 18.92 12.66
N LEU A 313 -15.96 18.54 11.95
CA LEU A 313 -14.88 19.49 11.68
C LEU A 313 -15.42 20.54 10.70
N MET A 314 -15.48 21.79 11.15
CA MET A 314 -15.57 22.96 10.27
C MET A 314 -14.55 22.75 9.15
N GLU A 315 -14.98 22.91 7.89
CA GLU A 315 -14.17 22.64 6.69
C GLU A 315 -12.74 23.16 6.89
N ILE A 316 -11.72 22.37 6.55
CA ILE A 316 -10.28 22.69 6.77
C ILE A 316 -9.95 24.11 6.26
N ARG A 317 -10.61 24.54 5.18
CA ARG A 317 -10.54 25.89 4.61
C ARG A 317 -10.89 27.04 5.56
N ASN A 318 -11.58 26.79 6.68
CA ASN A 318 -12.00 27.81 7.65
C ASN A 318 -11.00 27.99 8.80
N TRP A 319 -9.94 27.19 8.85
CA TRP A 319 -8.97 27.21 9.94
C TRP A 319 -8.07 28.46 9.92
N ASN A 320 -7.95 29.13 8.77
CA ASN A 320 -7.26 30.42 8.66
C ASN A 320 -8.22 31.64 8.72
N ALA A 321 -9.54 31.45 8.69
CA ALA A 321 -10.51 32.55 8.66
C ALA A 321 -10.62 33.31 10.00
N GLN A 322 -10.00 32.78 11.07
CA GLN A 322 -9.99 33.35 12.41
C GLN A 322 -8.56 33.59 12.97
N GLU A 323 -7.52 33.50 12.12
CA GLU A 323 -6.08 33.61 12.53
C GLU A 323 -5.64 32.57 13.58
N ILE A 324 -6.34 31.43 13.68
CA ILE A 324 -6.14 30.45 14.77
C ILE A 324 -4.96 29.49 14.50
N LEU A 325 -4.55 29.22 13.26
CA LEU A 325 -3.52 28.21 12.93
C LEU A 325 -2.59 28.67 11.79
N ASP A 326 -1.27 28.68 12.03
CA ASP A 326 -0.23 28.93 11.01
C ASP A 326 0.29 27.61 10.41
N PHE A 327 0.10 27.43 9.10
CA PHE A 327 0.54 26.25 8.35
C PHE A 327 1.91 26.41 7.66
N LYS A 328 2.61 27.54 7.88
CA LYS A 328 3.87 27.85 7.17
C LYS A 328 4.99 26.84 7.37
N ASN A 329 4.97 26.15 8.51
CA ASN A 329 5.97 25.14 8.86
C ASN A 329 5.55 23.70 8.53
N LEU A 330 4.36 23.49 7.95
CA LEU A 330 3.84 22.16 7.68
C LEU A 330 4.66 21.45 6.61
N LYS A 331 5.24 20.29 6.94
CA LYS A 331 6.02 19.40 6.06
C LYS A 331 5.22 18.19 5.59
N PHE A 332 4.35 17.64 6.43
CA PHE A 332 3.53 16.48 6.08
C PHE A 332 2.06 16.71 6.44
N LEU A 333 1.18 16.47 5.47
CA LEU A 333 -0.25 16.49 5.67
C LEU A 333 -0.89 15.22 5.13
N LYS A 334 -1.60 14.50 6.00
CA LYS A 334 -2.43 13.36 5.61
C LYS A 334 -3.88 13.63 5.98
N VAL A 335 -4.78 13.50 5.02
CA VAL A 335 -6.23 13.61 5.22
C VAL A 335 -6.83 12.26 4.87
N TYR A 336 -7.54 11.59 5.78
CA TYR A 336 -8.15 10.30 5.48
C TYR A 336 -9.57 10.16 6.05
N SER A 337 -10.49 9.58 5.28
CA SER A 337 -11.86 9.29 5.73
C SER A 337 -12.68 10.52 6.15
N CYS A 338 -12.45 11.70 5.56
CA CYS A 338 -13.20 12.92 5.86
C CYS A 338 -14.50 13.02 5.02
N ARG A 339 -15.59 12.40 5.49
CA ARG A 339 -16.83 12.22 4.71
C ARG A 339 -17.59 13.50 4.34
N ASN A 340 -17.42 14.61 5.04
CA ASN A 340 -18.10 15.88 4.74
C ASN A 340 -17.20 16.91 4.03
N LEU A 341 -15.93 16.58 3.80
CA LEU A 341 -14.96 17.53 3.28
C LEU A 341 -15.14 17.71 1.77
N LYS A 342 -15.75 18.82 1.35
CA LYS A 342 -15.87 19.18 -0.08
C LYS A 342 -14.61 19.79 -0.69
N TYR A 343 -13.84 20.50 0.13
CA TYR A 343 -12.61 21.18 -0.26
C TYR A 343 -11.56 21.09 0.84
N THR A 344 -10.28 20.90 0.49
CA THR A 344 -9.20 20.78 1.50
C THR A 344 -8.64 22.15 1.90
N PHE A 345 -8.34 23.03 0.94
CA PHE A 345 -7.73 24.32 1.21
C PHE A 345 -8.49 25.47 0.54
N ASN A 346 -8.36 26.66 1.11
CA ASN A 346 -8.52 27.88 0.32
C ASN A 346 -7.16 28.32 -0.26
N PRO A 347 -7.13 29.26 -1.22
CA PRO A 347 -5.90 29.63 -1.92
C PRO A 347 -4.85 30.27 -0.99
N SER A 348 -5.27 30.99 0.05
CA SER A 348 -4.35 31.57 1.03
C SER A 348 -3.63 30.48 1.83
N MET A 349 -4.35 29.45 2.31
CA MET A 349 -3.72 28.33 3.03
C MET A 349 -2.71 27.60 2.16
N ALA A 350 -3.06 27.35 0.90
CA ALA A 350 -2.15 26.65 0.00
C ALA A 350 -0.94 27.51 -0.44
N MET A 351 -1.02 28.84 -0.34
CA MET A 351 0.13 29.73 -0.43
C MET A 351 1.02 29.69 0.82
N ASP A 352 0.44 29.52 2.00
CA ASP A 352 1.18 29.41 3.25
C ASP A 352 1.92 28.07 3.38
N LEU A 353 1.49 27.01 2.68
CA LEU A 353 2.11 25.68 2.68
C LEU A 353 3.45 25.62 1.90
N VAL A 354 4.37 26.54 2.21
CA VAL A 354 5.69 26.73 1.57
C VAL A 354 6.72 25.67 1.93
N HIS A 355 6.51 24.94 3.04
CA HIS A 355 7.39 23.89 3.52
C HIS A 355 6.81 22.47 3.35
N LEU A 356 5.64 22.35 2.73
CA LEU A 356 4.97 21.06 2.59
C LEU A 356 5.76 20.17 1.64
N GLU A 357 6.26 19.05 2.16
CA GLU A 357 7.03 18.04 1.44
C GLU A 357 6.15 16.89 0.99
N LYS A 358 5.08 16.56 1.72
CA LYS A 358 4.22 15.44 1.38
C LYS A 358 2.75 15.67 1.74
N LEU A 359 1.87 15.42 0.76
CA LEU A 359 0.42 15.55 0.86
C LEU A 359 -0.24 14.23 0.47
N GLU A 360 -1.01 13.66 1.39
CA GLU A 360 -1.79 12.44 1.18
C GLU A 360 -3.28 12.69 1.44
N ILE A 361 -4.16 12.30 0.53
CA ILE A 361 -5.61 12.36 0.71
C ILE A 361 -6.22 11.00 0.38
N HIS A 362 -6.89 10.39 1.35
CA HIS A 362 -7.46 9.04 1.27
C HIS A 362 -8.94 9.03 1.64
N ASP A 363 -9.76 8.22 0.98
CA ASP A 363 -11.13 7.88 1.41
C ASP A 363 -12.04 9.09 1.74
N CYS A 364 -11.83 10.25 1.09
CA CYS A 364 -12.64 11.45 1.32
C CYS A 364 -13.77 11.52 0.29
N GLU A 365 -14.89 10.86 0.60
CA GLU A 365 -15.99 10.62 -0.34
C GLU A 365 -16.58 11.89 -0.97
N MET A 366 -16.77 12.96 -0.20
CA MET A 366 -17.42 14.19 -0.69
C MET A 366 -16.45 15.23 -1.27
N LEU A 367 -15.15 14.92 -1.36
CA LEU A 367 -14.14 15.87 -1.82
C LEU A 367 -14.29 16.12 -3.32
N GLU A 368 -14.59 17.35 -3.71
CA GLU A 368 -14.80 17.75 -5.10
C GLU A 368 -13.55 18.42 -5.70
N GLU A 369 -12.88 19.29 -4.94
CA GLU A 369 -11.62 19.93 -5.34
C GLU A 369 -10.66 20.00 -4.15
N VAL A 370 -9.35 19.89 -4.39
CA VAL A 370 -8.37 20.02 -3.30
C VAL A 370 -8.27 21.47 -2.82
N ILE A 371 -8.21 22.44 -3.74
CA ILE A 371 -8.20 23.88 -3.43
C ILE A 371 -9.42 24.55 -4.05
N ILE A 372 -10.25 25.20 -3.24
CA ILE A 372 -11.36 26.01 -3.75
C ILE A 372 -10.84 27.34 -4.31
N THR A 373 -11.24 27.70 -5.53
CA THR A 373 -10.76 28.92 -6.21
C THR A 373 -11.88 29.91 -6.57
N HIS A 374 -13.12 29.64 -6.14
CA HIS A 374 -14.26 30.55 -6.33
C HIS A 374 -14.14 31.79 -5.43
N GLY A 375 -14.30 32.98 -6.01
CA GLY A 375 -14.37 34.25 -5.26
C GLY A 375 -13.10 35.11 -5.25
N LEU A 376 -12.01 34.69 -5.90
CA LEU A 376 -10.83 35.54 -6.05
C LEU A 376 -10.96 36.52 -7.21
N ALA A 377 -10.76 37.80 -6.93
CA ALA A 377 -10.66 38.84 -7.95
C ALA A 377 -9.45 38.57 -8.87
N LYS A 378 -9.69 38.68 -10.18
CA LYS A 378 -8.75 38.64 -11.33
C LYS A 378 -7.27 38.32 -11.03
N LYS A 379 -6.83 37.19 -11.60
CA LYS A 379 -5.58 37.00 -12.38
C LYS A 379 -4.21 37.24 -11.71
N ASP A 380 -4.08 37.35 -10.39
CA ASP A 380 -2.74 37.43 -9.79
C ASP A 380 -2.13 36.05 -9.46
N ARG A 381 -1.10 35.70 -10.24
CA ARG A 381 0.12 34.93 -9.90
C ARG A 381 0.01 33.80 -8.86
N MET A 382 -1.08 33.03 -8.86
CA MET A 382 -1.31 32.04 -7.80
C MET A 382 -0.38 30.82 -7.86
N SER A 383 0.09 30.41 -9.02
CA SER A 383 0.60 29.05 -9.18
C SER A 383 2.07 28.79 -8.87
N LYS A 384 2.95 29.78 -9.03
CA LYS A 384 4.40 29.56 -8.81
C LYS A 384 4.82 29.48 -7.34
N LYS A 385 3.92 29.80 -6.41
CA LYS A 385 4.23 29.93 -4.98
C LYS A 385 3.61 28.84 -4.10
N MET A 386 2.65 28.08 -4.62
CA MET A 386 1.94 27.05 -3.86
C MET A 386 2.73 25.75 -3.92
N PHE A 387 2.95 25.11 -2.76
CA PHE A 387 3.65 23.83 -2.64
C PHE A 387 5.07 23.75 -3.29
N PRO A 388 5.95 24.76 -3.10
CA PRO A 388 7.25 24.82 -3.77
C PRO A 388 8.21 23.68 -3.35
N LYS A 389 8.01 23.09 -2.17
CA LYS A 389 8.82 21.98 -1.64
C LYS A 389 8.11 20.62 -1.70
N LEU A 390 6.94 20.51 -2.32
CA LEU A 390 6.19 19.26 -2.33
C LEU A 390 6.91 18.21 -3.17
N VAL A 391 7.31 17.12 -2.51
CA VAL A 391 8.05 15.99 -3.07
C VAL A 391 7.11 14.83 -3.41
N SER A 392 6.06 14.61 -2.61
CA SER A 392 5.15 13.47 -2.76
C SER A 392 3.68 13.89 -2.66
N LEU A 393 2.89 13.50 -3.65
CA LEU A 393 1.45 13.75 -3.73
C LEU A 393 0.69 12.45 -3.99
N LEU A 394 -0.28 12.13 -3.13
CA LEU A 394 -1.02 10.88 -3.17
C LEU A 394 -2.52 11.10 -3.00
N PHE A 395 -3.30 10.61 -3.98
CA PHE A 395 -4.76 10.57 -3.95
C PHE A 395 -5.24 9.12 -4.05
N ILE A 396 -5.97 8.64 -3.05
CA ILE A 396 -6.53 7.28 -3.02
C ILE A 396 -8.02 7.34 -2.67
N ALA A 397 -8.84 6.63 -3.44
CA ALA A 397 -10.26 6.43 -3.16
C ALA A 397 -11.03 7.74 -2.92
N LEU A 398 -10.95 8.65 -3.91
CA LEU A 398 -11.63 9.95 -3.90
C LEU A 398 -12.71 9.96 -4.99
N PRO A 399 -13.90 9.36 -4.73
CA PRO A 399 -14.90 9.08 -5.76
C PRO A 399 -15.45 10.34 -6.44
N ASN A 400 -15.59 11.45 -5.70
CA ASN A 400 -16.16 12.71 -6.22
C ASN A 400 -15.10 13.77 -6.61
N LEU A 401 -13.80 13.46 -6.54
CA LEU A 401 -12.75 14.44 -6.84
C LEU A 401 -12.75 14.76 -8.33
N LYS A 402 -13.02 16.01 -8.69
CA LYS A 402 -13.12 16.48 -10.08
C LYS A 402 -11.82 17.09 -10.60
N ARG A 403 -11.06 17.75 -9.73
CA ARG A 403 -9.81 18.48 -10.05
C ARG A 403 -8.99 18.77 -8.79
N PHE A 404 -7.72 19.12 -8.96
CA PHE A 404 -6.89 19.64 -7.87
C PHE A 404 -7.29 21.07 -7.51
N CYS A 405 -7.32 21.97 -8.50
CA CYS A 405 -7.79 23.35 -8.35
C CYS A 405 -8.23 23.94 -9.69
N SER A 406 -8.92 25.09 -9.69
CA SER A 406 -9.18 25.82 -10.92
C SER A 406 -8.15 26.95 -11.14
N GLY A 407 -7.54 27.01 -12.32
CA GLY A 407 -6.46 27.95 -12.62
C GLY A 407 -6.01 27.89 -14.08
N ASN A 408 -5.09 28.78 -14.45
CA ASN A 408 -4.58 28.87 -15.83
C ASN A 408 -3.31 28.06 -16.07
N TYR A 409 -2.46 27.92 -15.05
CA TYR A 409 -1.19 27.18 -15.11
C TYR A 409 -0.79 26.84 -13.68
N PHE A 410 -0.23 25.66 -13.39
CA PHE A 410 0.29 25.23 -12.09
C PHE A 410 1.61 24.48 -12.27
N GLU A 411 2.62 24.78 -11.45
CA GLU A 411 3.94 24.15 -11.54
C GLU A 411 4.27 23.47 -10.21
N PHE A 412 4.67 22.20 -10.27
CA PHE A 412 5.17 21.45 -9.12
C PHE A 412 6.70 21.27 -9.24
N PRO A 413 7.51 22.25 -8.79
CA PRO A 413 8.94 22.31 -9.10
C PRO A 413 9.75 21.16 -8.47
N SER A 414 9.32 20.67 -7.29
CA SER A 414 10.05 19.69 -6.48
C SER A 414 9.40 18.30 -6.45
N LEU A 415 8.26 18.11 -7.13
CA LEU A 415 7.47 16.88 -7.02
C LEU A 415 8.19 15.72 -7.71
N LYS A 416 8.49 14.67 -6.94
CA LYS A 416 9.17 13.46 -7.39
C LYS A 416 8.22 12.28 -7.55
N GLU A 417 7.17 12.21 -6.72
CA GLU A 417 6.24 11.09 -6.71
C GLU A 417 4.79 11.59 -6.77
N LEU A 418 4.04 11.11 -7.78
CA LEU A 418 2.62 11.37 -7.94
C LEU A 418 1.87 10.05 -8.13
N TRP A 419 0.89 9.80 -7.27
CA TRP A 419 0.06 8.60 -7.32
C TRP A 419 -1.42 8.99 -7.23
N VAL A 420 -2.21 8.54 -8.19
CA VAL A 420 -3.66 8.74 -8.24
C VAL A 420 -4.32 7.37 -8.40
N GLN A 421 -5.11 6.98 -7.42
CA GLN A 421 -5.77 5.68 -7.35
C GLN A 421 -7.26 5.83 -7.05
N SER A 422 -8.11 5.13 -7.81
CA SER A 422 -9.56 5.05 -7.57
C SER A 422 -10.23 6.43 -7.47
N CYS A 423 -9.92 7.34 -8.40
CA CYS A 423 -10.49 8.69 -8.50
C CYS A 423 -11.30 8.86 -9.82
N PRO A 424 -12.48 8.22 -9.95
CA PRO A 424 -13.19 8.10 -11.23
C PRO A 424 -13.74 9.40 -11.82
N MET A 425 -13.94 10.46 -11.01
CA MET A 425 -14.39 11.77 -11.50
C MET A 425 -13.24 12.72 -11.86
N LEU A 426 -11.99 12.34 -11.59
CA LEU A 426 -10.83 13.21 -11.82
C LEU A 426 -10.41 13.11 -13.29
N ASN A 427 -10.92 14.04 -14.10
CA ASN A 427 -10.66 14.07 -15.55
C ASN A 427 -9.56 15.04 -15.97
N THR A 428 -9.24 16.04 -15.13
CA THR A 428 -8.16 17.00 -15.33
C THR A 428 -7.61 17.41 -13.97
N LEU A 429 -6.29 17.55 -13.84
CA LEU A 429 -5.70 18.02 -12.60
C LEU A 429 -5.97 19.52 -12.38
N ILE A 430 -5.86 20.36 -13.43
CA ILE A 430 -6.03 21.82 -13.36
C ILE A 430 -7.01 22.28 -14.45
N SER A 431 -8.08 22.98 -14.08
CA SER A 431 -9.11 23.43 -15.04
C SER A 431 -9.27 24.95 -15.05
N SER A 432 -9.39 25.56 -16.24
CA SER A 432 -9.69 27.00 -16.36
C SER A 432 -11.18 27.25 -16.05
N SER A 433 -11.48 28.26 -15.24
CA SER A 433 -12.85 28.57 -14.76
C SER A 433 -13.81 29.12 -15.84
N VAL A 434 -13.43 29.17 -17.12
CA VAL A 434 -14.27 29.69 -18.19
C VAL A 434 -15.13 28.58 -18.78
N THR A 435 -16.21 28.24 -18.09
CA THR A 435 -17.39 27.64 -18.72
C THR A 435 -18.64 28.27 -18.13
N ARG A 436 -19.01 29.42 -18.68
CA ARG A 436 -20.41 29.91 -18.71
C ARG A 436 -20.53 31.09 -19.66
N ASN A 437 -20.91 30.80 -20.91
CA ASN A 437 -22.20 31.19 -21.51
C ASN A 437 -22.12 31.21 -23.05
N ASN A 438 -23.06 30.47 -23.65
CA ASN A 438 -23.67 30.59 -24.98
C ASN A 438 -22.96 31.42 -26.07
N SER A 439 -22.40 30.72 -27.05
CA SER A 439 -22.68 30.96 -28.47
C SER A 439 -22.22 29.74 -29.27
N GLU A 440 -23.10 29.19 -30.09
CA GLU A 440 -22.73 28.24 -31.14
C GLU A 440 -21.65 28.88 -32.02
N GLN A 441 -20.43 28.34 -31.95
CA GLN A 441 -19.52 28.23 -33.09
C GLN A 441 -18.28 27.40 -32.70
N ASN A 442 -18.26 26.20 -33.30
CA ASN A 442 -17.09 25.45 -33.78
C ASN A 442 -16.29 24.56 -32.80
N LEU A 443 -16.68 23.28 -32.81
CA LEU A 443 -15.82 22.08 -32.86
C LEU A 443 -14.45 22.14 -32.16
N HIS A 444 -14.43 21.75 -30.88
CA HIS A 444 -13.37 20.91 -30.32
C HIS A 444 -13.90 20.24 -29.03
N THR A 445 -14.69 19.19 -29.21
CA THR A 445 -15.37 18.45 -28.15
C THR A 445 -14.49 17.37 -27.47
N ASP A 446 -13.15 17.42 -27.59
CA ASP A 446 -12.32 16.19 -27.46
C ASP A 446 -11.09 16.24 -26.51
N LEU A 447 -10.94 17.23 -25.64
CA LEU A 447 -9.71 17.39 -24.82
C LEU A 447 -9.94 17.18 -23.31
N THR A 448 -10.22 15.95 -22.89
CA THR A 448 -10.22 15.58 -21.46
C THR A 448 -9.06 14.63 -21.14
N ALA A 449 -7.93 15.20 -20.72
CA ALA A 449 -6.74 14.48 -20.25
C ALA A 449 -6.42 14.85 -18.81
N LEU A 450 -5.89 13.88 -18.03
CA LEU A 450 -5.53 14.11 -16.62
C LEU A 450 -4.47 15.20 -16.48
N PHE A 451 -3.48 15.21 -17.37
CA PHE A 451 -2.46 16.24 -17.47
C PHE A 451 -2.56 16.95 -18.83
N ASP A 452 -2.47 18.28 -18.82
CA ASP A 452 -2.51 19.15 -20.01
C ASP A 452 -1.40 20.22 -19.93
N GLU A 453 -1.37 21.16 -20.86
CA GLU A 453 -0.39 22.26 -20.91
C GLU A 453 -0.44 23.20 -19.70
N LYS A 454 -1.46 23.06 -18.84
CA LYS A 454 -1.65 23.90 -17.65
C LYS A 454 -0.95 23.33 -16.42
N VAL A 455 -0.30 22.17 -16.52
CA VAL A 455 0.48 21.61 -15.42
C VAL A 455 1.86 21.12 -15.86
N THR A 456 2.88 21.38 -15.03
CA THR A 456 4.26 20.93 -15.29
C THR A 456 4.88 20.28 -14.06
N PHE A 457 5.71 19.26 -14.31
CA PHE A 457 6.36 18.45 -13.26
C PHE A 457 7.88 18.26 -13.51
N PRO A 458 8.69 19.33 -13.52
CA PRO A 458 10.11 19.29 -13.93
C PRO A 458 11.04 18.37 -13.11
N SER A 459 10.55 17.81 -12.00
CA SER A 459 11.30 16.92 -11.11
C SER A 459 10.69 15.52 -10.92
N LEU A 460 9.63 15.17 -11.67
CA LEU A 460 8.89 13.94 -11.44
C LEU A 460 9.70 12.71 -11.82
N GLU A 461 9.85 11.77 -10.88
CA GLU A 461 10.60 10.52 -11.04
C GLU A 461 9.66 9.30 -11.10
N LYS A 462 8.51 9.35 -10.40
CA LYS A 462 7.54 8.24 -10.33
C LYS A 462 6.11 8.75 -10.52
N LEU A 463 5.39 8.12 -11.44
CA LEU A 463 3.99 8.38 -11.73
C LEU A 463 3.20 7.08 -11.68
N GLY A 464 2.13 7.05 -10.90
CA GLY A 464 1.16 5.96 -10.90
C GLY A 464 -0.26 6.45 -11.09
N VAL A 465 -0.96 5.83 -12.02
CA VAL A 465 -2.37 6.10 -12.34
C VAL A 465 -3.11 4.77 -12.29
N MET A 466 -4.03 4.62 -11.34
CA MET A 466 -4.67 3.34 -11.02
C MET A 466 -6.18 3.47 -10.87
N ASP A 467 -6.94 2.52 -11.41
CA ASP A 467 -8.40 2.39 -11.20
C ASP A 467 -9.18 3.68 -11.52
N MET A 468 -8.80 4.36 -12.61
CA MET A 468 -9.36 5.66 -13.00
C MET A 468 -10.59 5.48 -13.89
N GLY A 469 -11.74 5.14 -13.29
CA GLY A 469 -12.94 4.64 -13.98
C GLY A 469 -13.36 5.36 -15.28
N ASN A 470 -13.30 6.71 -15.35
CA ASN A 470 -13.71 7.47 -16.55
C ASN A 470 -12.54 8.12 -17.32
N LEU A 471 -11.29 7.78 -17.01
CA LEU A 471 -10.14 8.44 -17.60
C LEU A 471 -9.98 8.06 -19.08
N ARG A 472 -9.98 9.06 -19.96
CA ARG A 472 -9.83 8.87 -21.42
C ARG A 472 -8.39 8.93 -21.89
N LYS A 473 -7.61 9.90 -21.38
CA LYS A 473 -6.20 10.13 -21.71
C LYS A 473 -5.43 10.52 -20.45
N ILE A 474 -4.24 9.99 -20.25
CA ILE A 474 -3.34 10.43 -19.16
C ILE A 474 -2.83 11.85 -19.45
N CYS A 475 -2.52 12.14 -20.71
CA CYS A 475 -1.80 13.32 -21.16
C CYS A 475 -2.45 13.88 -22.42
N ASN A 476 -2.39 15.20 -22.64
CA ASN A 476 -2.72 15.82 -23.92
C ASN A 476 -1.50 15.90 -24.85
N ASP A 477 -1.71 16.07 -26.15
CA ASP A 477 -0.64 16.10 -27.15
C ASP A 477 0.24 17.36 -27.08
N GLN A 478 -0.20 18.37 -26.32
CA GLN A 478 0.47 19.67 -26.14
C GLN A 478 1.27 19.79 -24.84
N ILE A 479 1.50 18.69 -24.10
CA ILE A 479 2.30 18.75 -22.87
C ILE A 479 3.74 19.22 -23.16
N SER A 480 4.25 20.10 -22.29
CA SER A 480 5.65 20.52 -22.32
C SER A 480 6.58 19.31 -22.16
N LYS A 481 7.47 19.10 -23.14
CA LYS A 481 8.44 18.00 -23.20
C LYS A 481 9.29 17.88 -21.92
N ASP A 482 9.51 18.98 -21.23
CA ASP A 482 10.33 19.01 -20.01
C ASP A 482 9.61 18.43 -18.78
N SER A 483 8.28 18.33 -18.81
CA SER A 483 7.45 17.97 -17.64
C SER A 483 7.64 16.54 -17.16
N PHE A 484 8.10 15.63 -18.00
CA PHE A 484 8.32 14.22 -17.63
C PHE A 484 9.74 13.74 -17.96
N SER A 485 10.64 14.67 -18.27
CA SER A 485 12.03 14.39 -18.69
C SER A 485 12.88 13.65 -17.65
N LYS A 486 12.46 13.63 -16.38
CA LYS A 486 13.12 12.88 -15.29
C LYS A 486 12.36 11.63 -14.86
N LEU A 487 11.23 11.31 -15.51
CA LEU A 487 10.37 10.21 -15.10
C LEU A 487 11.07 8.87 -15.33
N LYS A 488 11.24 8.09 -14.26
CA LYS A 488 11.90 6.78 -14.27
C LYS A 488 10.90 5.63 -14.21
N VAL A 489 9.80 5.82 -13.48
CA VAL A 489 8.80 4.77 -13.26
C VAL A 489 7.42 5.27 -13.64
N LEU A 490 6.78 4.55 -14.57
CA LEU A 490 5.39 4.75 -14.94
C LEU A 490 4.59 3.48 -14.62
N LYS A 491 3.56 3.61 -13.79
CA LYS A 491 2.60 2.53 -13.49
C LYS A 491 1.20 2.92 -13.91
N VAL A 492 0.57 2.05 -14.68
CA VAL A 492 -0.78 2.25 -15.23
C VAL A 492 -1.60 0.99 -14.95
N ILE A 493 -2.60 1.08 -14.08
CA ILE A 493 -3.33 -0.10 -13.58
C ILE A 493 -4.85 0.14 -13.64
N GLY A 494 -5.65 -0.86 -14.00
CA GLY A 494 -7.12 -0.82 -13.84
C GLY A 494 -7.79 0.28 -14.68
N LEU A 495 -7.28 0.54 -15.88
CA LEU A 495 -7.79 1.61 -16.72
C LEU A 495 -8.99 1.15 -17.57
N PRO A 496 -9.96 2.05 -17.85
CA PRO A 496 -11.15 1.71 -18.63
C PRO A 496 -10.79 1.24 -20.03
N LYS A 497 -11.74 0.54 -20.67
CA LYS A 497 -11.54 -0.11 -21.97
C LYS A 497 -11.55 0.87 -23.14
N ILE A 498 -10.60 1.80 -23.18
CA ILE A 498 -10.45 2.82 -24.22
C ILE A 498 -9.04 2.68 -24.82
N SER A 499 -8.93 2.68 -26.15
CA SER A 499 -7.71 2.32 -26.87
C SER A 499 -6.58 3.36 -26.85
N ALA A 500 -6.84 4.60 -26.42
CA ALA A 500 -5.92 5.74 -26.59
C ALA A 500 -5.49 6.42 -25.28
N ILE A 501 -5.39 5.68 -24.17
CA ILE A 501 -5.17 6.31 -22.85
C ILE A 501 -3.72 6.83 -22.68
N ILE A 502 -2.73 6.20 -23.32
CA ILE A 502 -1.35 6.68 -23.36
C ILE A 502 -1.08 7.20 -24.78
N PRO A 503 -1.03 8.52 -25.01
CA PRO A 503 -0.71 9.08 -26.32
C PRO A 503 0.70 8.72 -26.75
N SER A 504 0.90 8.51 -28.05
CA SER A 504 2.22 8.23 -28.65
C SER A 504 3.26 9.31 -28.35
N CYS A 505 2.84 10.58 -28.39
CA CYS A 505 3.68 11.74 -28.08
C CYS A 505 4.09 11.81 -26.60
N PHE A 506 3.40 11.09 -25.70
CA PHE A 506 3.78 11.06 -24.29
C PHE A 506 5.15 10.41 -24.12
N PHE A 507 5.44 9.32 -24.84
CA PHE A 507 6.74 8.64 -24.79
C PHE A 507 7.91 9.53 -25.22
N LEU A 508 7.67 10.56 -26.05
CA LEU A 508 8.70 11.55 -26.42
C LEU A 508 9.16 12.41 -25.24
N SER A 509 8.33 12.53 -24.19
CA SER A 509 8.67 13.26 -22.96
C SER A 509 9.37 12.39 -21.90
N LEU A 510 9.47 11.07 -22.12
CA LEU A 510 9.90 10.08 -21.13
C LEU A 510 11.35 9.63 -21.30
N SER A 511 12.28 10.51 -21.67
CA SER A 511 13.66 10.14 -22.06
C SER A 511 14.47 9.35 -21.01
N LYS A 512 14.13 9.46 -19.72
CA LYS A 512 14.77 8.75 -18.60
C LYS A 512 13.96 7.57 -18.04
N LEU A 513 12.97 7.08 -18.79
CA LEU A 513 12.10 6.00 -18.31
C LEU A 513 12.89 4.70 -18.16
N GLU A 514 12.93 4.16 -16.95
CA GLU A 514 13.60 2.90 -16.63
C GLU A 514 12.60 1.73 -16.60
N ARG A 515 11.38 1.98 -16.11
CA ARG A 515 10.35 0.96 -15.87
C ARG A 515 8.95 1.40 -16.30
N LEU A 516 8.29 0.53 -17.07
CA LEU A 516 6.87 0.62 -17.41
C LEU A 516 6.11 -0.60 -16.87
N VAL A 517 5.06 -0.35 -16.09
CA VAL A 517 4.12 -1.37 -15.61
C VAL A 517 2.72 -1.05 -16.12
N VAL A 518 2.13 -1.98 -16.87
CA VAL A 518 0.74 -1.89 -17.33
C VAL A 518 -0.01 -3.13 -16.84
N ASP A 519 -1.02 -2.95 -16.00
CA ASP A 519 -1.83 -4.03 -15.44
C ASP A 519 -3.32 -3.75 -15.61
N ASP A 520 -4.12 -4.78 -15.84
CA ASP A 520 -5.59 -4.71 -15.91
C ASP A 520 -6.11 -3.56 -16.79
N ALA A 521 -5.77 -3.62 -18.09
CA ALA A 521 -6.13 -2.59 -19.06
C ALA A 521 -6.44 -3.20 -20.43
N SER A 522 -7.23 -2.53 -21.26
CA SER A 522 -7.63 -3.03 -22.59
C SER A 522 -6.92 -2.29 -23.73
N PHE A 523 -5.58 -2.29 -23.70
CA PHE A 523 -4.77 -1.82 -24.82
C PHE A 523 -4.76 -2.85 -25.94
N THR A 524 -4.97 -2.43 -27.18
CA THR A 524 -4.68 -3.26 -28.36
C THR A 524 -3.19 -3.28 -28.68
N GLU A 525 -2.54 -2.13 -28.48
CA GLU A 525 -1.12 -1.86 -28.68
C GLU A 525 -0.64 -0.93 -27.55
N ILE A 526 0.52 -1.23 -26.96
CA ILE A 526 1.14 -0.40 -25.92
C ILE A 526 1.85 0.81 -26.55
N PHE A 527 2.53 0.55 -27.65
CA PHE A 527 3.39 1.51 -28.31
C PHE A 527 2.74 1.90 -29.65
N GLN A 528 1.95 2.98 -29.64
CA GLN A 528 1.30 3.53 -30.84
C GLN A 528 2.20 4.62 -31.43
N LEU A 529 2.30 4.71 -32.76
CA LEU A 529 2.90 5.83 -33.49
C LEU A 529 1.80 6.55 -34.26
N GLU A 530 1.50 7.80 -33.90
CA GLU A 530 0.64 8.66 -34.73
C GLU A 530 1.51 9.76 -35.35
N GLY A 531 1.81 9.61 -36.65
CA GLY A 531 2.51 10.63 -37.43
C GLY A 531 1.53 11.46 -38.23
N VAL A 532 1.10 12.61 -37.71
CA VAL A 532 0.54 13.68 -38.56
C VAL A 532 1.72 14.37 -39.23
N GLY A 533 2.05 13.97 -40.46
CA GLY A 533 2.99 14.69 -41.32
C GLY A 533 4.45 14.23 -41.29
N GLY A 534 4.71 12.97 -41.65
CA GLY A 534 5.94 12.54 -42.36
C GLY A 534 7.32 12.77 -41.72
N LYS A 535 7.42 13.30 -40.50
CA LYS A 535 8.67 13.43 -39.74
C LYS A 535 8.57 12.59 -38.49
N THR A 536 9.09 11.37 -38.56
CA THR A 536 9.06 10.42 -37.46
C THR A 536 10.20 10.71 -36.49
N GLN A 537 9.87 11.25 -35.31
CA GLN A 537 10.83 11.43 -34.23
C GLN A 537 10.94 10.11 -33.46
N ALA A 538 12.12 9.48 -33.51
CA ALA A 538 12.39 8.21 -32.83
C ALA A 538 12.35 8.38 -31.30
N TRP A 539 11.97 7.32 -30.58
CA TRP A 539 11.98 7.32 -29.12
C TRP A 539 13.40 7.10 -28.59
N GLU A 540 13.93 8.10 -27.90
CA GLU A 540 15.22 8.02 -27.20
C GLU A 540 15.01 7.53 -25.75
N LEU A 541 14.58 6.27 -25.59
CA LEU A 541 14.46 5.62 -24.28
C LEU A 541 15.74 4.85 -23.94
N SER A 542 16.86 5.55 -23.73
CA SER A 542 18.17 4.91 -23.52
C SER A 542 18.26 4.10 -22.22
N ASP A 543 17.52 4.51 -21.18
CA ASP A 543 17.59 3.91 -19.85
C ASP A 543 16.53 2.82 -19.60
N PHE A 544 15.69 2.53 -20.61
CA PHE A 544 14.55 1.63 -20.47
C PHE A 544 14.96 0.17 -20.32
N SER A 545 14.64 -0.43 -19.17
CA SER A 545 15.19 -1.73 -18.77
C SER A 545 14.16 -2.72 -18.21
N ASP A 546 12.96 -2.29 -17.80
CA ASP A 546 11.96 -3.16 -17.16
C ASP A 546 10.54 -2.92 -17.73
N LEU A 547 10.03 -3.87 -18.50
CA LEU A 547 8.68 -3.87 -19.04
C LEU A 547 7.85 -4.99 -18.41
N ARG A 548 6.74 -4.62 -17.76
CA ARG A 548 5.81 -5.56 -17.13
C ARG A 548 4.39 -5.32 -17.61
N LEU A 549 3.82 -6.34 -18.23
CA LEU A 549 2.48 -6.34 -18.79
C LEU A 549 1.69 -7.46 -18.12
N SER A 550 0.54 -7.14 -17.55
CA SER A 550 -0.33 -8.13 -16.94
C SER A 550 -1.82 -7.87 -17.18
N LYS A 551 -2.60 -8.94 -17.35
CA LYS A 551 -4.06 -8.88 -17.51
C LYS A 551 -4.50 -7.93 -18.64
N LEU A 552 -3.94 -8.11 -19.83
CA LEU A 552 -4.26 -7.30 -21.01
C LEU A 552 -5.03 -8.16 -22.04
N PRO A 553 -6.37 -8.27 -21.93
CA PRO A 553 -7.17 -9.20 -22.73
C PRO A 553 -7.24 -8.84 -24.22
N GLU A 554 -7.07 -7.56 -24.56
CA GLU A 554 -7.17 -7.05 -25.93
C GLU A 554 -5.81 -6.87 -26.64
N LEU A 555 -4.70 -7.06 -25.93
CA LEU A 555 -3.36 -6.82 -26.46
C LEU A 555 -3.02 -7.86 -27.53
N THR A 556 -2.83 -7.43 -28.78
CA THR A 556 -2.50 -8.31 -29.91
C THR A 556 -1.01 -8.26 -30.27
N HIS A 557 -0.41 -7.08 -30.15
CA HIS A 557 1.00 -6.80 -30.43
C HIS A 557 1.53 -5.72 -29.48
N LEU A 558 2.83 -5.74 -29.20
CA LEU A 558 3.46 -4.61 -28.49
C LEU A 558 3.55 -3.37 -29.39
N TRP A 559 3.72 -3.57 -30.70
CA TRP A 559 3.95 -2.57 -31.75
C TRP A 559 3.49 -3.09 -33.13
N LYS A 560 3.09 -2.19 -34.05
CA LYS A 560 2.74 -2.51 -35.45
C LYS A 560 3.93 -2.36 -36.40
N GLU A 561 4.21 -3.40 -37.20
CA GLU A 561 5.36 -3.45 -38.12
C GLU A 561 5.34 -2.42 -39.27
N GLU A 562 4.19 -1.80 -39.55
CA GLU A 562 3.99 -0.89 -40.69
C GLU A 562 4.75 0.45 -40.56
N PHE A 563 5.40 0.72 -39.43
CA PHE A 563 6.15 1.95 -39.17
C PHE A 563 7.67 1.76 -39.37
N GLN A 564 8.24 2.41 -40.40
CA GLN A 564 9.66 2.30 -40.80
C GLN A 564 10.67 2.91 -39.80
N SER A 565 10.24 3.76 -38.87
CA SER A 565 11.12 4.37 -37.86
C SER A 565 11.28 3.44 -36.65
N GLN A 566 12.45 2.85 -36.54
CA GLN A 566 12.77 1.74 -35.64
C GLN A 566 12.64 2.11 -34.14
N PRO A 567 11.84 1.37 -33.35
CA PRO A 567 12.00 1.30 -31.89
C PRO A 567 13.10 0.29 -31.48
N GLY A 568 14.09 0.01 -32.34
CA GLY A 568 15.12 -1.01 -32.07
C GLY A 568 15.93 -0.74 -30.79
N ILE A 569 16.20 0.53 -30.49
CA ILE A 569 16.92 0.95 -29.26
C ILE A 569 16.11 0.60 -27.99
N LEU A 570 14.77 0.67 -28.04
CA LEU A 570 13.91 0.45 -26.88
C LEU A 570 14.02 -0.98 -26.36
N PHE A 571 14.03 -1.97 -27.26
CA PHE A 571 14.14 -3.38 -26.89
C PHE A 571 15.60 -3.83 -26.70
N HIS A 572 16.56 -3.13 -27.30
CA HIS A 572 17.99 -3.40 -27.11
C HIS A 572 18.42 -3.24 -25.64
N ASN A 573 17.96 -2.21 -24.94
CA ASN A 573 18.34 -1.93 -23.53
C ASN A 573 17.50 -2.72 -22.50
N LEU A 574 16.45 -3.41 -22.94
CA LEU A 574 15.52 -4.08 -22.05
C LEU A 574 16.21 -5.24 -21.32
N ARG A 575 16.17 -5.24 -19.99
CA ARG A 575 16.75 -6.28 -19.12
C ARG A 575 15.71 -7.26 -18.60
N THR A 576 14.49 -6.81 -18.38
CA THR A 576 13.38 -7.61 -17.86
C THR A 576 12.14 -7.42 -18.72
N LEU A 577 11.58 -8.53 -19.20
CA LEU A 577 10.30 -8.58 -19.89
C LEU A 577 9.39 -9.60 -19.18
N LYS A 578 8.28 -9.11 -18.62
CA LYS A 578 7.24 -9.95 -18.02
C LYS A 578 5.90 -9.72 -18.73
N VAL A 579 5.29 -10.80 -19.22
CA VAL A 579 3.96 -10.75 -19.85
C VAL A 579 3.08 -11.83 -19.23
N LEU A 580 2.04 -11.42 -18.53
CA LEU A 580 1.17 -12.31 -17.74
C LEU A 580 -0.28 -12.12 -18.15
N GLU A 581 -1.04 -13.19 -18.40
CA GLU A 581 -2.49 -13.09 -18.65
C GLU A 581 -2.84 -12.18 -19.85
N CYS A 582 -2.09 -12.29 -20.94
CA CYS A 582 -2.35 -11.61 -22.22
C CYS A 582 -2.81 -12.63 -23.29
N PRO A 583 -4.10 -13.03 -23.30
CA PRO A 583 -4.57 -14.16 -24.10
C PRO A 583 -4.59 -13.93 -25.62
N LYS A 584 -4.66 -12.68 -26.10
CA LYS A 584 -4.68 -12.35 -27.54
C LYS A 584 -3.31 -12.03 -28.13
N LEU A 585 -2.26 -11.95 -27.31
CA LEU A 585 -0.92 -11.58 -27.77
C LEU A 585 -0.34 -12.73 -28.60
N LYS A 586 -0.04 -12.46 -29.87
CA LYS A 586 0.39 -13.50 -30.83
C LYS A 586 1.90 -13.57 -31.03
N SER A 587 2.59 -12.46 -30.86
CA SER A 587 4.04 -12.34 -31.00
C SER A 587 4.58 -11.34 -29.98
N LEU A 588 5.79 -11.59 -29.47
CA LEU A 588 6.47 -10.68 -28.55
C LEU A 588 7.02 -9.47 -29.32
N VAL A 589 7.74 -9.70 -30.40
CA VAL A 589 8.38 -8.69 -31.25
C VAL A 589 8.48 -9.19 -32.69
N SER A 590 8.68 -8.28 -33.64
CA SER A 590 8.97 -8.64 -35.03
C SER A 590 10.35 -9.29 -35.18
N SER A 591 10.56 -10.03 -36.26
CA SER A 591 11.84 -10.70 -36.57
C SER A 591 13.01 -9.74 -36.76
N ALA A 592 12.74 -8.45 -36.97
CA ALA A 592 13.73 -7.38 -37.15
C ALA A 592 14.25 -6.79 -35.82
N MET A 593 13.72 -7.21 -34.66
CA MET A 593 14.07 -6.66 -33.35
C MET A 593 15.03 -7.56 -32.57
N SER A 594 15.91 -6.94 -31.77
CA SER A 594 16.90 -7.60 -30.92
C SER A 594 16.65 -7.37 -29.41
N PHE A 595 16.91 -8.41 -28.61
CA PHE A 595 16.86 -8.43 -27.15
C PHE A 595 18.27 -8.65 -26.57
N GLU A 596 19.20 -7.77 -26.92
CA GLU A 596 20.63 -7.98 -26.61
C GLU A 596 20.96 -7.97 -25.12
N ASN A 597 20.33 -7.07 -24.35
CA ASN A 597 20.57 -6.95 -22.91
C ASN A 597 19.55 -7.69 -22.03
N LEU A 598 18.65 -8.48 -22.63
CA LEU A 598 17.58 -9.13 -21.88
C LEU A 598 18.14 -10.24 -20.99
N THR A 599 17.88 -10.13 -19.69
CA THR A 599 18.34 -11.09 -18.67
C THR A 599 17.22 -11.99 -18.16
N THR A 600 15.98 -11.49 -18.14
CA THR A 600 14.81 -12.20 -17.63
C THR A 600 13.65 -12.09 -18.61
N LEU A 601 13.16 -13.24 -19.06
CA LEU A 601 11.93 -13.39 -19.84
C LEU A 601 10.94 -14.26 -19.06
N GLU A 602 9.77 -13.71 -18.73
CA GLU A 602 8.71 -14.43 -18.02
C GLU A 602 7.37 -14.26 -18.73
N ILE A 603 6.82 -15.36 -19.21
CA ILE A 603 5.54 -15.41 -19.94
C ILE A 603 4.61 -16.36 -19.19
N SER A 604 3.45 -15.88 -18.76
CA SER A 604 2.47 -16.72 -18.06
C SER A 604 1.06 -16.50 -18.57
N ARG A 605 0.25 -17.57 -18.68
CA ARG A 605 -1.18 -17.44 -19.04
C ARG A 605 -1.44 -16.66 -20.33
N CYS A 606 -0.50 -16.72 -21.29
CA CYS A 606 -0.61 -16.05 -22.58
C CYS A 606 -0.93 -17.09 -23.67
N HIS A 607 -2.21 -17.21 -24.01
CA HIS A 607 -2.70 -18.28 -24.88
C HIS A 607 -2.68 -17.95 -26.38
N GLY A 608 -2.29 -16.74 -26.79
CA GLY A 608 -2.28 -16.32 -28.19
C GLY A 608 -1.04 -16.78 -28.97
N PHE A 609 0.01 -17.20 -28.27
CA PHE A 609 1.26 -17.66 -28.86
C PHE A 609 1.12 -19.08 -29.42
N ILE A 610 1.39 -19.23 -30.71
CA ILE A 610 1.69 -20.53 -31.34
C ILE A 610 3.19 -20.82 -31.22
N ASN A 611 4.00 -19.82 -31.58
CA ASN A 611 5.43 -19.78 -31.34
C ASN A 611 5.76 -18.52 -30.53
N LEU A 612 6.75 -18.57 -29.64
CA LEU A 612 7.06 -17.42 -28.78
C LEU A 612 7.92 -16.36 -29.49
N ILE A 613 9.00 -16.79 -30.16
CA ILE A 613 9.97 -15.90 -30.83
C ILE A 613 10.48 -16.50 -32.15
N ALA A 614 10.99 -15.63 -33.02
CA ALA A 614 11.71 -16.04 -34.23
C ALA A 614 13.17 -16.42 -33.93
N PRO A 615 13.84 -17.22 -34.80
CA PRO A 615 15.26 -17.56 -34.66
C PRO A 615 16.19 -16.34 -34.59
N SER A 616 15.91 -15.28 -35.37
CA SER A 616 16.68 -14.03 -35.34
C SER A 616 16.63 -13.35 -33.96
N THR A 617 15.44 -13.29 -33.37
CA THR A 617 15.25 -12.77 -32.01
C THR A 617 15.98 -13.62 -30.98
N ALA A 618 15.87 -14.96 -31.07
CA ALA A 618 16.58 -15.87 -30.17
C ALA A 618 18.10 -15.69 -30.23
N LYS A 619 18.67 -15.51 -31.43
CA LYS A 619 20.12 -15.24 -31.63
C LYS A 619 20.61 -13.98 -30.90
N SER A 620 19.73 -13.00 -30.70
CA SER A 620 20.10 -11.76 -30.02
C SER A 620 20.15 -11.88 -28.48
N MET A 621 19.51 -12.89 -27.88
CA MET A 621 19.30 -13.01 -26.43
C MET A 621 20.52 -13.55 -25.66
N MET A 622 21.71 -13.00 -25.94
CA MET A 622 23.00 -13.52 -25.44
C MET A 622 23.19 -13.34 -23.91
N GLN A 623 22.50 -12.37 -23.31
CA GLN A 623 22.57 -12.05 -21.87
C GLN A 623 21.46 -12.72 -21.05
N LEU A 624 20.61 -13.54 -21.68
CA LEU A 624 19.44 -14.13 -21.01
C LEU A 624 19.89 -15.14 -19.97
N LYS A 625 19.44 -14.95 -18.72
CA LYS A 625 19.73 -15.81 -17.56
C LYS A 625 18.55 -16.68 -17.16
N ILE A 626 17.35 -16.13 -17.27
CA ILE A 626 16.11 -16.77 -16.83
C ILE A 626 15.08 -16.71 -17.96
N MET A 627 14.62 -17.88 -18.39
CA MET A 627 13.47 -18.04 -19.28
C MET A 627 12.39 -18.88 -18.57
N ARG A 628 11.23 -18.29 -18.31
CA ARG A 628 10.09 -18.94 -17.66
C ARG A 628 8.84 -18.79 -18.50
N ILE A 629 8.24 -19.91 -18.88
CA ILE A 629 7.00 -19.97 -19.67
C ILE A 629 6.03 -20.90 -18.95
N THR A 630 4.91 -20.35 -18.48
CA THR A 630 3.97 -21.08 -17.59
C THR A 630 2.52 -20.94 -18.02
N ASP A 631 1.77 -22.05 -18.09
CA ASP A 631 0.33 -22.05 -18.39
C ASP A 631 -0.02 -21.36 -19.73
N CYS A 632 0.73 -21.65 -20.79
CA CYS A 632 0.46 -21.16 -22.15
C CYS A 632 -0.04 -22.32 -23.03
N LYS A 633 -1.36 -22.35 -23.28
CA LYS A 633 -2.05 -23.52 -23.84
C LYS A 633 -1.80 -23.79 -25.32
N MET A 634 -1.48 -22.76 -26.12
CA MET A 634 -1.39 -22.86 -27.58
C MET A 634 0.04 -22.94 -28.11
N ILE A 635 1.06 -22.84 -27.25
CA ILE A 635 2.46 -22.84 -27.68
C ILE A 635 2.81 -24.25 -28.16
N GLU A 636 3.12 -24.38 -29.45
CA GLU A 636 3.57 -25.62 -30.10
C GLU A 636 5.10 -25.73 -30.08
N GLU A 637 5.80 -24.61 -30.33
CA GLU A 637 7.24 -24.49 -30.25
C GLU A 637 7.66 -23.18 -29.56
N ILE A 638 8.81 -23.15 -28.88
CA ILE A 638 9.31 -21.90 -28.28
C ILE A 638 9.88 -20.99 -29.37
N ILE A 639 10.71 -21.56 -30.25
CA ILE A 639 11.34 -20.85 -31.36
C ILE A 639 10.75 -21.36 -32.68
N ALA A 640 10.19 -20.45 -33.47
CA ALA A 640 9.58 -20.79 -34.76
C ALA A 640 10.59 -21.36 -35.76
N ASN A 641 10.17 -22.34 -36.54
CA ASN A 641 10.95 -22.88 -37.67
C ASN A 641 10.60 -22.14 -38.97
N VAL A 642 11.48 -21.24 -39.43
CA VAL A 642 11.19 -20.34 -40.57
C VAL A 642 11.81 -20.82 -41.89
N GLY A 643 12.40 -22.02 -41.96
CA GLY A 643 12.87 -22.63 -43.22
C GLY A 643 14.06 -21.94 -43.90
N ASP A 644 14.51 -20.78 -43.42
CA ASP A 644 15.70 -20.09 -43.90
C ASP A 644 16.96 -20.65 -43.20
N GLY A 645 17.70 -21.47 -43.96
CA GLY A 645 18.89 -22.22 -43.57
C GLY A 645 20.13 -21.35 -43.34
N GLY A 646 20.05 -20.39 -42.44
CA GLY A 646 21.23 -19.75 -41.88
C GLY A 646 21.97 -20.73 -40.97
N SER A 647 23.12 -21.22 -41.42
CA SER A 647 24.03 -22.16 -40.72
C SER A 647 24.54 -21.71 -39.34
N ASP A 648 24.24 -20.46 -38.94
CA ASP A 648 24.63 -19.93 -37.65
C ASP A 648 23.80 -20.54 -36.51
N GLY A 649 24.48 -21.23 -35.60
CA GLY A 649 23.91 -21.74 -34.36
C GLY A 649 23.34 -20.64 -33.45
N ILE A 650 22.42 -21.03 -32.56
CA ILE A 650 21.81 -20.17 -31.56
C ILE A 650 22.44 -20.48 -30.20
N ILE A 651 23.09 -19.48 -29.60
CA ILE A 651 23.85 -19.65 -28.37
C ILE A 651 23.21 -18.86 -27.24
N PHE A 652 22.68 -19.54 -26.22
CA PHE A 652 22.19 -18.91 -25.00
C PHE A 652 23.31 -18.90 -23.94
N LYS A 653 24.26 -17.97 -24.10
CA LYS A 653 25.53 -17.97 -23.34
C LYS A 653 25.35 -17.95 -21.81
N GLN A 654 24.38 -17.20 -21.30
CA GLN A 654 24.19 -17.00 -19.85
C GLN A 654 22.95 -17.69 -19.28
N LEU A 655 22.22 -18.51 -20.06
CA LEU A 655 20.95 -19.05 -19.61
C LEU A 655 21.19 -20.10 -18.53
N GLU A 656 20.87 -19.78 -17.28
CA GLU A 656 21.06 -20.63 -16.10
C GLU A 656 19.81 -21.48 -15.83
N CYS A 657 18.62 -20.91 -16.08
CA CYS A 657 17.33 -21.52 -15.76
C CYS A 657 16.37 -21.43 -16.95
N LEU A 658 16.00 -22.60 -17.50
CA LEU A 658 14.94 -22.76 -18.48
C LEU A 658 13.77 -23.55 -17.86
N ARG A 659 12.64 -22.89 -17.66
CA ARG A 659 11.43 -23.50 -17.08
C ARG A 659 10.23 -23.36 -17.99
N LEU A 660 9.68 -24.51 -18.36
CA LEU A 660 8.49 -24.70 -19.16
C LEU A 660 7.48 -25.44 -18.28
N GLN A 661 6.30 -24.87 -18.06
CA GLN A 661 5.32 -25.50 -17.17
C GLN A 661 3.90 -25.35 -17.71
N SER A 662 3.11 -26.42 -17.65
CA SER A 662 1.70 -26.45 -18.06
C SER A 662 1.53 -25.97 -19.51
N LEU A 663 2.32 -26.56 -20.43
CA LEU A 663 2.30 -26.28 -21.87
C LEU A 663 1.78 -27.50 -22.65
N PRO A 664 0.45 -27.70 -22.73
CA PRO A 664 -0.15 -28.93 -23.25
C PRO A 664 0.16 -29.21 -24.72
N GLN A 665 0.30 -28.18 -25.55
CA GLN A 665 0.55 -28.33 -27.00
C GLN A 665 2.04 -28.32 -27.38
N LEU A 666 2.95 -28.08 -26.41
CA LEU A 666 4.36 -27.96 -26.71
C LEU A 666 4.92 -29.29 -27.20
N THR A 667 5.38 -29.33 -28.46
CA THR A 667 5.94 -30.52 -29.09
C THR A 667 7.47 -30.55 -29.01
N SER A 668 8.11 -29.37 -29.11
CA SER A 668 9.55 -29.17 -29.06
C SER A 668 9.94 -27.74 -28.70
N PHE A 669 11.20 -27.50 -28.32
CA PHE A 669 11.75 -26.14 -28.20
C PHE A 669 11.89 -25.47 -29.57
N CYS A 670 12.30 -26.24 -30.59
CA CYS A 670 12.33 -25.84 -32.00
C CYS A 670 12.34 -27.10 -32.91
N SER A 671 11.53 -27.14 -33.96
CA SER A 671 11.45 -28.30 -34.87
C SER A 671 12.44 -28.29 -36.04
N GLY A 672 13.19 -27.20 -36.24
CA GLY A 672 14.12 -27.07 -37.36
C GLY A 672 15.32 -28.02 -37.25
N TYR A 673 15.62 -28.75 -38.34
CA TYR A 673 16.72 -29.72 -38.39
C TYR A 673 18.11 -29.08 -38.51
N TYR A 674 18.17 -27.85 -39.04
CA TYR A 674 19.43 -27.18 -39.36
C TYR A 674 19.93 -26.25 -38.25
N TYR A 675 19.19 -26.13 -37.14
CA TYR A 675 19.60 -25.28 -36.02
C TYR A 675 20.49 -26.05 -35.05
N ARG A 676 21.63 -25.45 -34.69
CA ARG A 676 22.48 -25.89 -33.60
C ARG A 676 22.24 -25.01 -32.39
N PHE A 677 21.86 -25.59 -31.26
CA PHE A 677 21.62 -24.88 -30.00
C PHE A 677 22.74 -25.14 -28.99
N GLU A 678 23.27 -24.09 -28.38
CA GLU A 678 24.29 -24.20 -27.33
C GLU A 678 23.84 -23.47 -26.05
N PHE A 679 23.86 -24.19 -24.93
CA PHE A 679 23.51 -23.67 -23.61
C PHE A 679 24.66 -23.91 -22.62
N PRO A 680 25.78 -23.16 -22.74
CA PRO A 680 26.99 -23.42 -21.97
C PRO A 680 26.82 -23.21 -20.45
N SER A 681 25.85 -22.41 -20.01
CA SER A 681 25.61 -22.07 -18.59
C SER A 681 24.36 -22.72 -17.98
N LEU A 682 23.64 -23.55 -18.73
CA LEU A 682 22.36 -24.09 -18.27
C LEU A 682 22.59 -25.16 -17.20
N VAL A 683 22.18 -24.86 -15.98
CA VAL A 683 22.33 -25.76 -14.82
C VAL A 683 21.07 -26.62 -14.62
N GLU A 684 19.91 -26.02 -14.88
CA GLU A 684 18.62 -26.64 -14.64
C GLU A 684 17.65 -26.44 -15.80
N PHE A 685 17.06 -27.56 -16.25
CA PHE A 685 15.93 -27.58 -17.16
C PHE A 685 14.70 -28.19 -16.47
N VAL A 686 13.59 -27.46 -16.48
CA VAL A 686 12.32 -27.90 -15.91
C VAL A 686 11.25 -27.90 -17.00
N ALA A 687 10.64 -29.06 -17.26
CA ALA A 687 9.47 -29.20 -18.13
C ALA A 687 8.37 -30.04 -17.43
N ILE A 688 7.44 -29.36 -16.76
CA ILE A 688 6.37 -29.98 -15.97
C ILE A 688 5.04 -29.78 -16.68
N GLU A 689 4.18 -30.81 -16.73
CA GLU A 689 2.86 -30.72 -17.40
C GLU A 689 2.95 -30.32 -18.89
N CYS A 690 3.95 -30.85 -19.61
CA CYS A 690 4.12 -30.68 -21.06
C CYS A 690 3.95 -32.04 -21.80
N PRO A 691 2.73 -32.62 -21.85
CA PRO A 691 2.48 -34.00 -22.29
C PRO A 691 2.94 -34.34 -23.71
N ASN A 692 2.96 -33.36 -24.62
CA ASN A 692 3.32 -33.56 -26.03
C ASN A 692 4.80 -33.33 -26.32
N LEU A 693 5.61 -32.96 -25.32
CA LEU A 693 7.03 -32.66 -25.49
C LEU A 693 7.79 -33.96 -25.78
N SER A 694 8.10 -34.20 -27.05
CA SER A 694 8.72 -35.46 -27.50
C SER A 694 10.23 -35.35 -27.70
N VAL A 695 10.71 -34.14 -28.01
CA VAL A 695 12.11 -33.84 -28.30
C VAL A 695 12.39 -32.39 -27.88
N PHE A 696 13.62 -32.08 -27.45
CA PHE A 696 14.00 -30.69 -27.21
C PHE A 696 14.16 -29.95 -28.55
N CYS A 697 15.06 -30.42 -29.41
CA CYS A 697 15.22 -29.92 -30.77
C CYS A 697 15.61 -31.06 -31.71
N LYS A 698 15.20 -30.99 -32.98
CA LYS A 698 15.60 -31.99 -34.00
C LYS A 698 17.03 -31.82 -34.51
N GLY A 699 17.60 -30.62 -34.38
CA GLY A 699 19.01 -30.35 -34.69
C GLY A 699 19.97 -30.70 -33.54
N GLU A 700 21.19 -30.16 -33.59
CA GLU A 700 22.22 -30.38 -32.57
C GLU A 700 21.93 -29.56 -31.30
N VAL A 701 22.10 -30.16 -30.12
CA VAL A 701 21.92 -29.49 -28.82
C VAL A 701 23.11 -29.78 -27.90
N SER A 702 23.78 -28.74 -27.42
CA SER A 702 24.89 -28.83 -26.48
C SER A 702 24.52 -28.21 -25.14
N THR A 703 24.65 -28.98 -24.05
CA THR A 703 24.28 -28.59 -22.67
C THR A 703 25.35 -29.05 -21.65
N PRO A 704 26.59 -28.55 -21.72
CA PRO A 704 27.74 -29.13 -21.00
C PRO A 704 27.65 -29.05 -19.46
N LEU A 705 26.91 -28.08 -18.92
CA LEU A 705 26.76 -27.88 -17.47
C LEU A 705 25.40 -28.32 -16.91
N LEU A 706 24.56 -28.98 -17.71
CA LEU A 706 23.22 -29.36 -17.27
C LEU A 706 23.30 -30.49 -16.24
N GLN A 707 22.88 -30.18 -15.00
CA GLN A 707 22.96 -31.12 -13.87
C GLN A 707 21.60 -31.75 -13.56
N SER A 708 20.52 -30.98 -13.70
CA SER A 708 19.18 -31.37 -13.28
C SER A 708 18.18 -31.21 -14.43
N VAL A 709 17.47 -32.29 -14.73
CA VAL A 709 16.32 -32.31 -15.64
C VAL A 709 15.08 -32.76 -14.87
N ARG A 710 14.10 -31.87 -14.71
CA ARG A 710 12.83 -32.15 -14.02
C ARG A 710 11.70 -32.29 -15.03
N LEU A 711 11.18 -33.50 -15.19
CA LEU A 711 10.08 -33.84 -16.09
C LEU A 711 8.90 -34.42 -15.29
N LYS A 712 7.66 -34.16 -15.74
CA LYS A 712 6.42 -34.77 -15.20
C LYS A 712 6.17 -34.61 -13.68
N GLY A 713 6.79 -33.65 -13.02
CA GLY A 713 6.60 -33.42 -11.57
C GLY A 713 7.38 -34.37 -10.66
N GLU A 714 8.33 -35.14 -11.21
CA GLU A 714 9.21 -36.02 -10.45
C GLU A 714 10.45 -35.28 -9.88
N GLU A 715 11.13 -35.90 -8.92
CA GLU A 715 12.45 -35.44 -8.45
C GLU A 715 13.46 -35.42 -9.62
N GLY A 716 14.38 -34.45 -9.61
CA GLY A 716 15.29 -34.21 -10.73
C GLY A 716 16.12 -35.44 -11.08
N ARG A 717 16.07 -35.86 -12.34
CA ARG A 717 16.86 -37.00 -12.85
C ARG A 717 18.13 -36.48 -13.52
N PRO A 718 19.29 -37.16 -13.36
CA PRO A 718 20.48 -36.87 -14.15
C PRO A 718 20.26 -37.18 -15.64
N LEU A 719 21.00 -36.53 -16.54
CA LEU A 719 20.89 -36.78 -17.99
C LEU A 719 21.16 -38.25 -18.32
N LYS A 720 20.28 -38.86 -19.14
CA LYS A 720 20.56 -40.13 -19.79
C LYS A 720 21.47 -39.89 -20.99
N ASN A 721 22.62 -40.57 -21.05
CA ASN A 721 23.59 -40.52 -22.15
C ASN A 721 24.14 -39.12 -22.52
N HIS A 722 24.14 -38.16 -21.58
CA HIS A 722 24.51 -36.76 -21.84
C HIS A 722 23.70 -36.08 -22.97
N ASP A 723 22.55 -36.64 -23.33
CA ASP A 723 21.72 -36.17 -24.44
C ASP A 723 20.33 -35.78 -23.91
N LEU A 724 20.01 -34.49 -24.06
CA LEU A 724 18.75 -33.91 -23.61
C LEU A 724 17.54 -34.48 -24.36
N ASN A 725 17.67 -34.74 -25.66
CA ASN A 725 16.62 -35.34 -26.47
C ASN A 725 16.33 -36.78 -26.03
N ASN A 726 17.35 -37.58 -25.75
CA ASN A 726 17.19 -38.95 -25.26
C ASN A 726 16.55 -38.96 -23.86
N THR A 727 16.92 -38.02 -23.00
CA THR A 727 16.33 -37.88 -21.65
C THR A 727 14.83 -37.55 -21.72
N ILE A 728 14.43 -36.65 -22.63
CA ILE A 728 13.02 -36.32 -22.88
C ILE A 728 12.29 -37.53 -23.46
N ARG A 729 12.80 -38.13 -24.55
CA ARG A 729 12.19 -39.32 -25.17
C ARG A 729 11.96 -40.43 -24.17
N GLY A 730 12.99 -40.77 -23.38
CA GLY A 730 12.91 -41.82 -22.37
C GLY A 730 11.89 -41.56 -21.27
N SER A 731 11.58 -40.29 -20.96
CA SER A 731 10.60 -39.92 -19.94
C SER A 731 9.17 -39.93 -20.47
N TYR A 732 8.96 -39.73 -21.78
CA TYR A 732 7.64 -39.76 -22.42
C TYR A 732 7.31 -41.09 -23.11
N SER A 733 8.31 -41.95 -23.40
CA SER A 733 8.14 -43.29 -23.98
C SER A 733 7.75 -44.37 -22.97
N GLU A 734 7.79 -44.10 -21.65
CA GLU A 734 7.25 -45.01 -20.61
C GLU A 734 5.71 -45.06 -20.59
N LYS A 735 5.05 -44.65 -21.68
CA LYS A 735 3.64 -45.00 -21.98
C LYS A 735 3.63 -46.20 -22.93
N VAL A 736 3.59 -47.40 -22.37
CA VAL A 736 2.88 -48.54 -22.96
C VAL A 736 1.99 -49.12 -21.88
#